data_AF-A0A7V8W2A4-F1
#
_entry.id   AF-A0A7V8W2A4-F1
#
_cell.length_a   1.000
_cell.length_b   1.000
_cell.length_c   1.000
_cell.angle_alpha   90.00
_cell.angle_beta   90.00
_cell.angle_gamma   90.00
#
_symmetry.space_group_name_H-M   'P 1'
#
loop_
_entity.id
_entity.type
_entity.pdbx_description
1 polymer ?
#
loop_
_entity_poly.entity_id
_entity_poly.type
_entity_poly.pdbx_seq_one_letter_code
_entity_poly.pdbx_strand_id
1 'polypeptide(L)'
;KDNVYGDGIKGHVEATFPMVKIEATAQFGNVNNFNYWFIDACAQFGTPVPVIGPIGINGFGGGAYYNMKLQNQPPQDNEMKAKTIANNSTPGSSMSGITFVPSSGSFGLRATVLACMVTGAGPKAMNAKITLGAEMANGAFQNLNLTGDVYVFTNPPQNDRAVVKGHVEIVYDIPTEKFSLDALVTANFSAAKLTVPINLYAGPDGWYFKVGDPWAQKVALDFPESKTAFYHYKVGASAYFVVGSLINPQLPDLPVEVTNMLGVTTDPNIQSFISELNKTPGSGLMFGAEVHGNLGFNVAIIYADAEAILGFDMMLKNFEALTCNGGKSAGWENWYATGQLYAYLKLDVGLNIDVWFYSGKISLAKFAAGAYLRGGLPNPTWMDGAVAISGEVLGGLVKVNTNAHFSIGDKCYPDPDPLKDVKIISDYGPKANKESVFVYPYATSNVGLEKNYEINVAPTETHPDGEVRIYQFRVKSFRLLKNGSIAVESTGLEYNSEYNTVSLKRNQILDAYTNYTGEIQCYAVQYQEGKGWTYPRNDKTGKEEPVEETSSFTFKTGPKPDYIPDENISFSYPVNRQRYVLKNELNGKATIHLDQAQDNILNGDGQELNAMKKYSVYFIAGGTSDTIKTFFTWNESSKDIQYNLPVGLKNNTIYKVEFWSAEKIGSMMAASAALQAQSKMIATNVKGVETKQTSAASAALKIVKPVYTMYYRTSAFNNLNDKLDAMGNWTAGQKNNALNITNDVMATEHFDEYETGGFTAPNGKSFYPPLLNINIAWDNKQQNDRFADENIYTNAFSLAFKNVTTDFGVNQLREKVIVKPTKTIDPGRLLHDKPLSPAEAGEPVVASGTPKINSGRGYTIKIPVVNSSVNQNTSAAISFQTIVWNREKYLLSDFQLMKDFAAAVVSNAGAFNNWSAIYTENYLGKMSGNIEFASNSLGASISMPWNKFYYLFTDAKYMNSIISLKKLVFTSYPKGDRNMQFSYKAGNVPGNVINKTFSY
;
A
#
# COMPACT_ATOMS: atom_id res chain seq x y z
N LYS A 1 -30.80 -57.69 -48.90
CA LYS A 1 -29.34 -57.47 -48.95
C LYS A 1 -28.98 -56.01 -48.78
N ASP A 2 -28.30 -55.70 -47.69
CA ASP A 2 -27.73 -54.40 -47.32
C ASP A 2 -26.20 -54.51 -47.22
N ASN A 3 -25.45 -53.44 -47.52
CA ASN A 3 -23.99 -53.47 -47.56
C ASN A 3 -23.32 -53.61 -46.18
N VAL A 4 -23.98 -53.15 -45.12
CA VAL A 4 -23.50 -53.19 -43.74
C VAL A 4 -24.15 -54.35 -42.98
N TYR A 5 -25.42 -54.64 -43.28
CA TYR A 5 -26.25 -55.57 -42.53
C TYR A 5 -26.48 -56.92 -43.23
N GLY A 6 -26.03 -57.09 -44.47
CA GLY A 6 -26.19 -58.34 -45.22
C GLY A 6 -27.66 -58.70 -45.48
N ASP A 7 -28.01 -59.96 -45.29
CA ASP A 7 -29.37 -60.47 -45.50
C ASP A 7 -30.06 -60.70 -44.16
N GLY A 8 -31.32 -60.25 -44.00
CA GLY A 8 -32.01 -60.31 -42.72
C GLY A 8 -33.46 -59.84 -42.75
N ILE A 9 -34.11 -59.93 -41.59
CA ILE A 9 -35.49 -59.50 -41.32
C ILE A 9 -35.51 -58.55 -40.13
N LYS A 10 -36.36 -57.53 -40.18
CA LYS A 10 -36.64 -56.60 -39.08
C LYS A 10 -38.14 -56.51 -38.88
N GLY A 11 -38.58 -56.55 -37.62
CA GLY A 11 -39.99 -56.45 -37.24
C GLY A 11 -40.20 -55.50 -36.08
N HIS A 12 -41.39 -54.91 -36.02
CA HIS A 12 -41.84 -54.02 -34.95
C HIS A 12 -43.23 -54.45 -34.47
N VAL A 13 -43.48 -54.37 -33.17
CA VAL A 13 -44.74 -54.68 -32.51
C VAL A 13 -45.09 -53.58 -31.51
N GLU A 14 -46.33 -53.08 -31.58
CA GLU A 14 -46.95 -52.18 -30.61
C GLU A 14 -48.21 -52.84 -30.05
N ALA A 15 -48.35 -52.89 -28.72
CA ALA A 15 -49.50 -53.46 -28.03
C ALA A 15 -49.90 -52.58 -26.83
N THR A 16 -51.17 -52.21 -26.75
CA THR A 16 -51.71 -51.40 -25.64
C THR A 16 -52.71 -52.21 -24.81
N PHE A 17 -52.43 -52.35 -23.51
CA PHE A 17 -53.30 -52.99 -22.51
C PHE A 17 -53.75 -51.95 -21.47
N PRO A 18 -54.82 -52.18 -20.69
CA PRO A 18 -55.34 -51.21 -19.71
C PRO A 18 -54.32 -50.71 -18.68
N MET A 19 -53.32 -51.53 -18.31
CA MET A 19 -52.30 -51.19 -17.31
C MET A 19 -50.92 -50.90 -17.90
N VAL A 20 -50.65 -51.32 -19.15
CA VAL A 20 -49.32 -51.26 -19.75
C VAL A 20 -49.40 -51.06 -21.27
N LYS A 21 -48.58 -50.14 -21.80
CA LYS A 21 -48.30 -50.03 -23.22
C LYS A 21 -46.93 -50.65 -23.50
N ILE A 22 -46.83 -51.57 -24.45
CA ILE A 22 -45.59 -52.26 -24.82
C ILE A 22 -45.26 -51.97 -26.28
N GLU A 23 -44.00 -51.63 -26.56
CA GLU A 23 -43.46 -51.52 -27.92
C GLU A 23 -42.14 -52.27 -28.01
N ALA A 24 -41.91 -53.01 -29.10
CA ALA A 24 -40.71 -53.81 -29.30
C ALA A 24 -40.27 -53.84 -30.77
N THR A 25 -38.96 -53.84 -31.00
CA THR A 25 -38.34 -54.03 -32.32
C THR A 25 -37.29 -55.13 -32.24
N ALA A 26 -37.28 -56.00 -33.25
CA ALA A 26 -36.28 -57.05 -33.38
C ALA A 26 -35.73 -57.09 -34.80
N GLN A 27 -34.43 -57.38 -34.94
CA GLN A 27 -33.78 -57.64 -36.22
C GLN A 27 -32.91 -58.88 -36.13
N PHE A 28 -32.95 -59.71 -37.16
CA PHE A 28 -32.12 -60.90 -37.31
C PHE A 28 -31.48 -60.86 -38.70
N GLY A 29 -30.19 -61.16 -38.81
CA GLY A 29 -29.52 -61.18 -40.11
C GLY A 29 -28.22 -61.95 -40.13
N ASN A 30 -27.63 -62.04 -41.31
CA ASN A 30 -26.34 -62.65 -41.57
C ASN A 30 -25.50 -61.73 -42.46
N VAL A 31 -24.26 -61.48 -42.05
CA VAL A 31 -23.27 -60.72 -42.83
C VAL A 31 -21.90 -61.34 -42.59
N ASN A 32 -21.05 -61.40 -43.62
CA ASN A 32 -19.67 -61.91 -43.52
C ASN A 32 -19.54 -63.26 -42.78
N ASN A 33 -20.44 -64.21 -43.07
CA ASN A 33 -20.50 -65.56 -42.49
C ASN A 33 -20.80 -65.65 -40.98
N PHE A 34 -21.38 -64.62 -40.35
CA PHE A 34 -21.90 -64.73 -38.99
C PHE A 34 -23.33 -64.22 -38.87
N ASN A 35 -24.10 -64.86 -38.00
CA ASN A 35 -25.47 -64.44 -37.66
C ASN A 35 -25.43 -63.38 -36.57
N TYR A 36 -26.28 -62.37 -36.66
CA TYR A 36 -26.45 -61.34 -35.65
C TYR A 36 -27.94 -61.10 -35.38
N TRP A 37 -28.24 -60.59 -34.20
CA TRP A 37 -29.59 -60.12 -33.87
C TRP A 37 -29.58 -59.05 -32.79
N PHE A 38 -30.65 -58.26 -32.74
CA PHE A 38 -31.00 -57.44 -31.58
C PHE A 38 -32.50 -57.48 -31.32
N ILE A 39 -32.89 -57.31 -30.06
CA ILE A 39 -34.25 -57.11 -29.60
C ILE A 39 -34.21 -55.92 -28.64
N ASP A 40 -35.10 -54.96 -28.80
CA ASP A 40 -35.22 -53.78 -27.95
C ASP A 40 -36.70 -53.46 -27.71
N ALA A 41 -37.09 -53.33 -26.45
CA ALA A 41 -38.48 -53.17 -26.04
C ALA A 41 -38.64 -52.13 -24.93
N CYS A 42 -39.80 -51.49 -24.86
CA CYS A 42 -40.19 -50.65 -23.74
C CYS A 42 -41.64 -50.95 -23.32
N ALA A 43 -41.90 -50.74 -22.03
CA ALA A 43 -43.18 -50.91 -21.39
C ALA A 43 -43.46 -49.68 -20.51
N GLN A 44 -44.59 -49.01 -20.72
CA GLN A 44 -45.03 -47.87 -19.92
C GLN A 44 -46.25 -48.28 -19.09
N PHE A 45 -46.21 -48.07 -17.77
CA PHE A 45 -47.31 -48.41 -16.88
C PHE A 45 -48.22 -47.20 -16.63
N GLY A 46 -49.54 -47.41 -16.69
CA GLY A 46 -50.53 -46.34 -16.44
C GLY A 46 -50.58 -45.89 -14.97
N THR A 47 -50.22 -46.79 -14.05
CA THR A 47 -50.07 -46.55 -12.60
C THR A 47 -48.72 -47.12 -12.15
N PRO A 48 -47.93 -46.41 -11.32
CA PRO A 48 -46.68 -46.95 -10.81
C PRO A 48 -46.88 -48.28 -10.05
N VAL A 49 -46.10 -49.31 -10.41
CA VAL A 49 -46.09 -50.62 -9.74
C VAL A 49 -45.18 -50.53 -8.51
N PRO A 50 -45.69 -50.68 -7.27
CA PRO A 50 -44.84 -50.66 -6.08
C PRO A 50 -43.81 -51.79 -6.10
N VAL A 51 -42.56 -51.49 -5.75
CA VAL A 51 -41.47 -52.49 -5.71
C VAL A 51 -40.92 -52.62 -4.30
N ILE A 52 -40.45 -51.52 -3.69
CA ILE A 52 -39.91 -51.51 -2.33
C ILE A 52 -40.33 -50.19 -1.65
N GLY A 53 -41.01 -50.31 -0.50
CA GLY A 53 -41.40 -49.15 0.31
C GLY A 53 -42.19 -48.11 -0.50
N PRO A 54 -41.86 -46.81 -0.40
CA PRO A 54 -42.56 -45.77 -1.14
C PRO A 54 -42.08 -45.64 -2.59
N ILE A 55 -41.28 -46.58 -3.14
CA ILE A 55 -40.78 -46.54 -4.52
C ILE A 55 -41.56 -47.54 -5.40
N GLY A 56 -41.99 -47.07 -6.57
CA GLY A 56 -42.57 -47.90 -7.62
C GLY A 56 -42.00 -47.60 -8.99
N ILE A 57 -42.30 -48.48 -9.95
CA ILE A 57 -41.84 -48.41 -11.33
C ILE A 57 -43.00 -47.97 -12.23
N ASN A 58 -42.81 -46.93 -13.03
CA ASN A 58 -43.79 -46.44 -14.00
C ASN A 58 -43.37 -46.67 -15.46
N GLY A 59 -42.16 -47.20 -15.69
CA GLY A 59 -41.72 -47.68 -16.99
C GLY A 59 -40.55 -48.64 -16.91
N PHE A 60 -40.47 -49.52 -17.89
CA PHE A 60 -39.38 -50.48 -18.08
C PHE A 60 -38.98 -50.48 -19.55
N GLY A 61 -37.74 -50.81 -19.87
CA GLY A 61 -37.36 -51.09 -21.25
C GLY A 61 -35.90 -51.45 -21.36
N GLY A 62 -35.43 -51.64 -22.58
CA GLY A 62 -34.11 -52.17 -22.86
C GLY A 62 -34.17 -53.35 -23.81
N GLY A 63 -33.02 -53.98 -24.00
CA GLY A 63 -32.82 -54.91 -25.09
C GLY A 63 -31.61 -55.80 -24.91
N ALA A 64 -31.53 -56.81 -25.78
CA ALA A 64 -30.37 -57.68 -25.89
C ALA A 64 -29.93 -57.77 -27.35
N TYR A 65 -28.64 -57.99 -27.57
CA TYR A 65 -28.08 -58.14 -28.90
C TYR A 65 -26.96 -59.18 -28.93
N TYR A 66 -26.71 -59.75 -30.10
CA TYR A 66 -25.68 -60.76 -30.35
C TYR A 66 -25.00 -60.52 -31.69
N ASN A 67 -23.67 -60.62 -31.71
CA ASN A 67 -22.79 -60.24 -32.80
C ASN A 67 -23.10 -58.83 -33.36
N MET A 68 -23.35 -57.88 -32.47
CA MET A 68 -23.61 -56.48 -32.80
C MET A 68 -22.91 -55.55 -31.80
N LYS A 69 -22.65 -54.30 -32.21
CA LYS A 69 -22.17 -53.23 -31.33
C LYS A 69 -23.08 -52.02 -31.43
N LEU A 70 -23.14 -51.25 -30.34
CA LEU A 70 -23.84 -49.97 -30.29
C LEU A 70 -23.04 -48.92 -31.09
N GLN A 71 -23.68 -48.21 -32.02
CA GLN A 71 -23.04 -47.13 -32.79
C GLN A 71 -23.23 -45.76 -32.14
N ASN A 72 -24.26 -45.60 -31.31
CA ASN A 72 -24.58 -44.37 -30.60
C ASN A 72 -25.02 -44.66 -29.16
N GLN A 73 -24.85 -43.65 -28.31
CA GLN A 73 -25.42 -43.66 -26.97
C GLN A 73 -26.95 -43.48 -27.04
N PRO A 74 -27.69 -44.06 -26.09
CA PRO A 74 -29.12 -43.85 -25.94
C PRO A 74 -29.48 -42.35 -25.77
N PRO A 75 -30.67 -41.91 -26.19
CA PRO A 75 -31.20 -40.61 -25.86
C PRO A 75 -31.32 -40.41 -24.34
N GLN A 76 -30.99 -39.20 -23.86
CA GLN A 76 -31.21 -38.74 -22.48
C GLN A 76 -32.69 -38.42 -22.20
N ASP A 77 -33.63 -39.18 -22.76
CA ASP A 77 -35.05 -38.87 -22.61
C ASP A 77 -35.53 -39.22 -21.20
N ASN A 78 -36.21 -38.27 -20.57
CA ASN A 78 -36.85 -38.39 -19.24
C ASN A 78 -38.18 -39.15 -19.28
N GLU A 79 -38.56 -39.58 -20.49
CA GLU A 79 -39.68 -40.45 -20.76
C GLU A 79 -39.19 -41.67 -21.53
N MET A 80 -39.72 -42.84 -21.20
CA MET A 80 -39.63 -44.01 -22.07
C MET A 80 -40.73 -43.89 -23.13
N LYS A 81 -40.69 -42.82 -23.93
CA LYS A 81 -41.55 -42.67 -25.10
C LYS A 81 -40.83 -43.27 -26.29
N ALA A 82 -41.53 -44.11 -27.03
CA ALA A 82 -41.11 -44.47 -28.36
C ALA A 82 -40.91 -43.19 -29.18
N LYS A 83 -39.69 -42.95 -29.65
CA LYS A 83 -39.47 -41.97 -30.71
C LYS A 83 -40.20 -42.53 -31.92
N THR A 84 -41.11 -41.77 -32.52
CA THR A 84 -42.04 -42.16 -33.59
C THR A 84 -41.31 -42.52 -34.92
N ILE A 85 -40.38 -43.47 -34.88
CA ILE A 85 -39.55 -43.97 -35.99
C ILE A 85 -39.55 -45.51 -36.00
N ALA A 86 -40.58 -46.11 -35.39
CA ALA A 86 -40.76 -47.56 -35.29
C ALA A 86 -41.02 -48.27 -36.63
N ASN A 87 -41.51 -47.52 -37.61
CA ASN A 87 -41.80 -48.02 -38.96
C ASN A 87 -40.68 -47.74 -39.97
N ASN A 88 -39.48 -47.36 -39.50
CA ASN A 88 -38.37 -47.24 -40.42
C ASN A 88 -37.73 -48.62 -40.64
N SER A 89 -37.87 -49.13 -41.86
CA SER A 89 -37.20 -50.33 -42.35
C SER A 89 -35.67 -50.17 -42.42
N THR A 90 -35.11 -49.01 -42.06
CA THR A 90 -33.66 -48.82 -41.91
C THR A 90 -33.07 -49.89 -40.99
N PRO A 91 -32.17 -50.74 -41.51
CA PRO A 91 -31.48 -51.72 -40.70
C PRO A 91 -30.68 -51.09 -39.55
N GLY A 92 -30.63 -51.77 -38.41
CA GLY A 92 -29.87 -51.38 -37.23
C GLY A 92 -30.57 -50.40 -36.28
N SER A 93 -31.57 -49.64 -36.72
CA SER A 93 -32.26 -48.68 -35.84
C SER A 93 -33.27 -49.35 -34.91
N SER A 94 -33.30 -48.92 -33.65
CA SER A 94 -34.20 -49.43 -32.60
C SER A 94 -35.17 -48.36 -32.05
N MET A 95 -36.15 -48.80 -31.27
CA MET A 95 -37.18 -47.94 -30.65
C MET A 95 -36.62 -46.99 -29.61
N SER A 96 -35.58 -47.42 -28.90
CA SER A 96 -34.86 -46.59 -27.93
C SER A 96 -33.95 -45.56 -28.60
N GLY A 97 -33.94 -45.45 -29.94
CA GLY A 97 -33.08 -44.52 -30.68
C GLY A 97 -31.64 -44.99 -30.79
N ILE A 98 -31.36 -46.25 -30.43
CA ILE A 98 -30.06 -46.88 -30.55
C ILE A 98 -29.90 -47.48 -31.96
N THR A 99 -28.70 -47.40 -32.50
CA THR A 99 -28.31 -48.04 -33.76
C THR A 99 -27.33 -49.16 -33.46
N PHE A 100 -27.73 -50.39 -33.76
CA PHE A 100 -26.90 -51.59 -33.63
C PHE A 100 -26.24 -51.89 -34.96
N VAL A 101 -24.93 -52.14 -35.00
CA VAL A 101 -24.17 -52.48 -36.21
C VAL A 101 -23.54 -53.87 -36.03
N PRO A 102 -23.57 -54.77 -37.03
CA PRO A 102 -22.99 -56.10 -36.90
C PRO A 102 -21.50 -56.06 -36.53
N SER A 103 -21.12 -56.88 -35.55
CA SER A 103 -19.76 -57.02 -35.03
C SER A 103 -19.59 -58.37 -34.36
N SER A 104 -18.87 -59.29 -34.99
CA SER A 104 -18.71 -60.67 -34.50
C SER A 104 -18.12 -60.73 -33.08
N GLY A 105 -18.59 -61.69 -32.28
CA GLY A 105 -18.04 -62.06 -30.97
C GLY A 105 -18.64 -61.34 -29.76
N SER A 106 -19.65 -60.49 -29.94
CA SER A 106 -20.23 -59.64 -28.89
C SER A 106 -21.63 -60.11 -28.49
N PHE A 107 -21.97 -59.97 -27.22
CA PHE A 107 -23.34 -60.05 -26.71
C PHE A 107 -23.53 -58.92 -25.73
N GLY A 108 -24.68 -58.25 -25.73
CA GLY A 108 -24.95 -57.22 -24.73
C GLY A 108 -26.39 -57.22 -24.29
N LEU A 109 -26.58 -56.83 -23.04
CA LEU A 109 -27.87 -56.67 -22.39
C LEU A 109 -27.98 -55.26 -21.82
N ARG A 110 -29.17 -54.70 -21.89
CA ARG A 110 -29.49 -53.40 -21.34
C ARG A 110 -30.89 -53.41 -20.75
N ALA A 111 -31.05 -52.85 -19.57
CA ALA A 111 -32.34 -52.68 -18.90
C ALA A 111 -32.43 -51.29 -18.28
N THR A 112 -33.45 -50.53 -18.62
CA THR A 112 -33.78 -49.21 -18.09
C THR A 112 -35.10 -49.27 -17.33
N VAL A 113 -35.09 -48.75 -16.11
CA VAL A 113 -36.25 -48.62 -15.23
C VAL A 113 -36.52 -47.14 -14.98
N LEU A 114 -37.78 -46.73 -15.10
CA LEU A 114 -38.25 -45.46 -14.57
C LEU A 114 -38.87 -45.68 -13.20
N ALA A 115 -38.31 -45.05 -12.17
CA ALA A 115 -38.73 -45.18 -10.79
C ALA A 115 -39.35 -43.86 -10.28
N CYS A 116 -40.40 -43.94 -9.48
CA CYS A 116 -41.05 -42.80 -8.86
C CYS A 116 -41.64 -43.16 -7.49
N MET A 117 -42.10 -42.17 -6.72
CA MET A 117 -42.77 -42.45 -5.45
C MET A 117 -44.18 -43.02 -5.66
N VAL A 118 -44.55 -44.07 -4.92
CA VAL A 118 -45.93 -44.61 -4.85
C VAL A 118 -46.72 -43.88 -3.77
N THR A 119 -48.02 -43.63 -4.03
CA THR A 119 -48.98 -42.83 -3.24
C THR A 119 -48.89 -41.30 -3.45
N GLY A 120 -49.83 -40.52 -2.88
CA GLY A 120 -50.25 -39.15 -3.29
C GLY A 120 -49.19 -38.06 -3.51
N ALA A 121 -47.91 -38.33 -3.21
CA ALA A 121 -46.76 -37.52 -3.61
C ALA A 121 -46.40 -37.65 -5.11
N GLY A 122 -46.60 -38.84 -5.69
CA GLY A 122 -46.44 -39.14 -7.12
C GLY A 122 -45.05 -38.83 -7.72
N PRO A 123 -44.91 -38.84 -9.06
CA PRO A 123 -43.65 -38.58 -9.75
C PRO A 123 -43.16 -37.11 -9.65
N LYS A 124 -43.96 -36.22 -9.04
CA LYS A 124 -43.56 -34.84 -8.74
C LYS A 124 -42.61 -34.77 -7.55
N ALA A 125 -42.75 -35.66 -6.57
CA ALA A 125 -41.88 -35.69 -5.41
C ALA A 125 -40.49 -36.25 -5.76
N MET A 126 -40.44 -37.35 -6.50
CA MET A 126 -39.21 -37.93 -7.02
C MET A 126 -39.50 -38.70 -8.31
N ASN A 127 -38.64 -38.50 -9.31
CA ASN A 127 -38.62 -39.25 -10.55
C ASN A 127 -37.17 -39.64 -10.87
N ALA A 128 -36.94 -40.88 -11.30
CA ALA A 128 -35.61 -41.38 -11.59
C ALA A 128 -35.60 -42.29 -12.82
N LYS A 129 -34.50 -42.26 -13.57
CA LYS A 129 -34.21 -43.15 -14.69
C LYS A 129 -32.94 -43.91 -14.37
N ILE A 130 -33.02 -45.23 -14.27
CA ILE A 130 -31.90 -46.10 -13.91
C ILE A 130 -31.68 -47.07 -15.07
N THR A 131 -30.48 -47.14 -15.61
CA THR A 131 -30.10 -48.02 -16.72
C THR A 131 -28.96 -48.92 -16.29
N LEU A 132 -29.18 -50.23 -16.31
CA LEU A 132 -28.17 -51.26 -16.25
C LEU A 132 -27.78 -51.68 -17.67
N GLY A 133 -26.49 -51.82 -17.94
CA GLY A 133 -25.97 -52.48 -19.13
C GLY A 133 -24.90 -53.51 -18.76
N ALA A 134 -24.82 -54.57 -19.54
CA ALA A 134 -23.82 -55.60 -19.43
C ALA A 134 -23.35 -56.00 -20.83
N GLU A 135 -22.05 -56.04 -21.04
CA GLU A 135 -21.46 -56.47 -22.31
C GLU A 135 -20.64 -57.74 -22.07
N MET A 136 -20.76 -58.69 -23.00
CA MET A 136 -20.00 -59.92 -23.07
C MET A 136 -19.26 -59.98 -24.40
N ALA A 137 -18.02 -60.45 -24.37
CA ALA A 137 -17.24 -60.77 -25.54
C ALA A 137 -16.72 -62.20 -25.40
N ASN A 138 -16.80 -62.98 -26.49
CA ASN A 138 -16.31 -64.36 -26.53
C ASN A 138 -16.85 -65.27 -25.38
N GLY A 139 -18.08 -65.02 -24.91
CA GLY A 139 -18.72 -65.81 -23.86
C GLY A 139 -18.42 -65.38 -22.42
N ALA A 140 -17.63 -64.33 -22.20
CA ALA A 140 -17.36 -63.78 -20.87
C ALA A 140 -17.82 -62.32 -20.76
N PHE A 141 -18.36 -61.93 -19.60
CA PHE A 141 -18.67 -60.53 -19.31
C PHE A 141 -17.41 -59.68 -19.32
N GLN A 142 -17.47 -58.55 -20.01
CA GLN A 142 -16.40 -57.57 -20.13
C GLN A 142 -16.69 -56.36 -19.24
N ASN A 143 -17.89 -55.79 -19.35
CA ASN A 143 -18.26 -54.56 -18.66
C ASN A 143 -19.66 -54.68 -18.05
N LEU A 144 -19.82 -54.13 -16.85
CA LEU A 144 -21.11 -53.86 -16.21
C LEU A 144 -21.21 -52.36 -15.97
N ASN A 145 -22.25 -51.70 -16.48
CA ASN A 145 -22.48 -50.28 -16.22
C ASN A 145 -23.87 -50.01 -15.64
N LEU A 146 -23.97 -49.09 -14.70
CA LEU A 146 -25.22 -48.60 -14.12
C LEU A 146 -25.22 -47.07 -14.18
N THR A 147 -26.12 -46.49 -14.97
CA THR A 147 -26.29 -45.04 -15.06
C THR A 147 -27.65 -44.65 -14.49
N GLY A 148 -27.71 -43.60 -13.68
CA GLY A 148 -28.91 -43.15 -13.01
C GLY A 148 -29.05 -41.63 -13.01
N ASP A 149 -30.22 -41.14 -13.39
CA ASP A 149 -30.62 -39.75 -13.18
C ASP A 149 -31.76 -39.70 -12.15
N VAL A 150 -31.68 -38.81 -11.18
CA VAL A 150 -32.73 -38.59 -10.16
C VAL A 150 -33.09 -37.12 -10.09
N TYR A 151 -34.40 -36.86 -10.02
CA TYR A 151 -34.98 -35.52 -9.95
C TYR A 151 -35.94 -35.47 -8.77
N VAL A 152 -35.66 -34.61 -7.79
CA VAL A 152 -36.48 -34.43 -6.58
C VAL A 152 -37.18 -33.08 -6.65
N PHE A 153 -38.48 -33.05 -6.31
CA PHE A 153 -39.37 -31.90 -6.47
C PHE A 153 -39.32 -31.31 -7.88
N THR A 154 -39.95 -32.00 -8.82
CA THR A 154 -39.83 -31.73 -10.25
C THR A 154 -41.18 -31.75 -10.98
N ASN A 155 -41.15 -31.35 -12.25
CA ASN A 155 -42.29 -31.46 -13.16
C ASN A 155 -42.06 -32.61 -14.14
N PRO A 156 -42.53 -33.83 -13.84
CA PRO A 156 -42.54 -34.90 -14.83
C PRO A 156 -43.54 -34.55 -15.95
N PRO A 157 -43.31 -34.98 -17.18
CA PRO A 157 -42.20 -35.86 -17.58
C PRO A 157 -40.86 -35.17 -17.90
N GLN A 158 -40.85 -33.87 -18.18
CA GLN A 158 -39.66 -33.17 -18.67
C GLN A 158 -38.57 -33.01 -17.60
N ASN A 159 -38.94 -33.05 -16.33
CA ASN A 159 -38.10 -32.83 -15.16
C ASN A 159 -37.33 -31.48 -15.17
N ASP A 160 -37.91 -30.46 -15.79
CA ASP A 160 -37.27 -29.17 -16.09
C ASP A 160 -37.08 -28.26 -14.85
N ARG A 161 -37.84 -28.48 -13.77
CA ARG A 161 -37.82 -27.67 -12.53
C ARG A 161 -37.42 -28.42 -11.26
N ALA A 162 -36.57 -29.43 -11.37
CA ALA A 162 -36.09 -30.18 -10.20
C ALA A 162 -35.31 -29.31 -9.20
N VAL A 163 -35.69 -29.35 -7.93
CA VAL A 163 -34.93 -28.72 -6.82
C VAL A 163 -33.60 -29.44 -6.61
N VAL A 164 -33.61 -30.78 -6.63
CA VAL A 164 -32.39 -31.60 -6.58
C VAL A 164 -32.29 -32.43 -7.84
N LYS A 165 -31.13 -32.38 -8.49
CA LYS A 165 -30.74 -33.22 -9.62
C LYS A 165 -29.56 -34.07 -9.18
N GLY A 166 -29.67 -35.38 -9.32
CA GLY A 166 -28.55 -36.30 -9.13
C GLY A 166 -28.28 -37.04 -10.43
N HIS A 167 -27.01 -37.20 -10.77
CA HIS A 167 -26.54 -38.11 -11.79
C HIS A 167 -25.57 -39.10 -11.14
N VAL A 168 -25.60 -40.36 -11.55
CA VAL A 168 -24.63 -41.39 -11.14
C VAL A 168 -24.29 -42.26 -12.34
N GLU A 169 -23.02 -42.56 -12.50
CA GLU A 169 -22.51 -43.57 -13.41
C GLU A 169 -21.61 -44.52 -12.61
N ILE A 170 -21.85 -45.82 -12.71
CA ILE A 170 -21.04 -46.87 -12.09
C ILE A 170 -20.58 -47.78 -13.21
N VAL A 171 -19.29 -48.07 -13.28
CA VAL A 171 -18.71 -48.97 -14.29
C VAL A 171 -17.80 -49.97 -13.59
N TYR A 172 -17.99 -51.25 -13.89
CA TYR A 172 -17.10 -52.34 -13.50
C TYR A 172 -16.55 -53.03 -14.76
N ASP A 173 -15.26 -52.82 -15.03
CA ASP A 173 -14.49 -53.50 -16.06
C ASP A 173 -13.93 -54.80 -15.46
N ILE A 174 -14.49 -55.92 -15.89
CA ILE A 174 -14.22 -57.25 -15.32
C ILE A 174 -12.82 -57.74 -15.71
N PRO A 175 -12.34 -57.64 -16.98
CA PRO A 175 -11.01 -58.07 -17.36
C PRO A 175 -9.87 -57.37 -16.62
N THR A 176 -10.05 -56.08 -16.31
CA THR A 176 -9.04 -55.29 -15.58
C THR A 176 -9.32 -55.17 -14.08
N GLU A 177 -10.43 -55.75 -13.60
CA GLU A 177 -10.90 -55.69 -12.22
C GLU A 177 -11.08 -54.25 -11.69
N LYS A 178 -11.50 -53.32 -12.56
CA LYS A 178 -11.61 -51.89 -12.24
C LYS A 178 -13.06 -51.47 -11.99
N PHE A 179 -13.32 -50.99 -10.80
CA PHE A 179 -14.58 -50.35 -10.40
C PHE A 179 -14.43 -48.83 -10.40
N SER A 180 -15.42 -48.13 -10.95
CA SER A 180 -15.55 -46.68 -10.89
C SER A 180 -16.99 -46.27 -10.62
N LEU A 181 -17.17 -45.19 -9.87
CA LEU A 181 -18.44 -44.50 -9.64
C LEU A 181 -18.18 -43.01 -9.75
N ASP A 182 -18.97 -42.34 -10.58
CA ASP A 182 -18.98 -40.90 -10.79
C ASP A 182 -20.40 -40.39 -10.53
N ALA A 183 -20.59 -39.60 -9.48
CA ALA A 183 -21.86 -39.03 -9.11
C ALA A 183 -21.79 -37.50 -9.00
N LEU A 184 -22.85 -36.82 -9.42
CA LEU A 184 -22.98 -35.37 -9.32
C LEU A 184 -24.35 -35.04 -8.75
N VAL A 185 -24.38 -34.38 -7.59
CA VAL A 185 -25.61 -33.89 -6.97
C VAL A 185 -25.64 -32.36 -7.06
N THR A 186 -26.68 -31.80 -7.65
CA THR A 186 -26.94 -30.36 -7.70
C THR A 186 -28.27 -30.05 -7.01
N ALA A 187 -28.24 -29.20 -5.99
CA ALA A 187 -29.45 -28.70 -5.33
C ALA A 187 -29.57 -27.19 -5.53
N ASN A 188 -30.71 -26.75 -6.07
CA ASN A 188 -31.03 -25.34 -6.29
C ASN A 188 -32.11 -24.91 -5.29
N PHE A 189 -31.68 -24.31 -4.17
CA PHE A 189 -32.57 -23.69 -3.20
C PHE A 189 -32.81 -22.22 -3.55
N SER A 190 -33.86 -21.61 -3.00
CA SER A 190 -34.20 -20.21 -3.29
C SER A 190 -33.08 -19.21 -2.95
N ALA A 191 -32.23 -19.53 -1.97
CA ALA A 191 -31.17 -18.67 -1.47
C ALA A 191 -29.76 -19.22 -1.68
N ALA A 192 -29.60 -20.41 -2.28
CA ALA A 192 -28.28 -21.03 -2.47
C ALA A 192 -28.33 -22.14 -3.53
N LYS A 193 -27.22 -22.33 -4.23
CA LYS A 193 -26.97 -23.48 -5.09
C LYS A 193 -25.85 -24.32 -4.49
N LEU A 194 -26.10 -25.61 -4.28
CA LEU A 194 -25.12 -26.58 -3.81
C LEU A 194 -24.79 -27.56 -4.93
N THR A 195 -23.51 -27.77 -5.21
CA THR A 195 -23.00 -28.75 -6.17
C THR A 195 -22.02 -29.68 -5.48
N VAL A 196 -22.25 -30.99 -5.51
CA VAL A 196 -21.47 -32.02 -4.81
C VAL A 196 -21.10 -33.12 -5.81
N PRO A 197 -19.87 -33.12 -6.36
CA PRO A 197 -19.35 -34.26 -7.09
C PRO A 197 -18.79 -35.30 -6.11
N ILE A 198 -19.04 -36.58 -6.40
CA ILE A 198 -18.58 -37.73 -5.61
C ILE A 198 -17.98 -38.73 -6.59
N ASN A 199 -16.73 -39.14 -6.37
CA ASN A 199 -16.05 -40.13 -7.20
C ASN A 199 -15.50 -41.26 -6.32
N LEU A 200 -15.67 -42.51 -6.74
CA LEU A 200 -15.09 -43.68 -6.09
C LEU A 200 -14.44 -44.55 -7.15
N TYR A 201 -13.21 -44.98 -6.91
CA TYR A 201 -12.49 -45.90 -7.79
C TYR A 201 -11.81 -46.98 -6.97
N ALA A 202 -11.80 -48.21 -7.47
CA ALA A 202 -11.05 -49.32 -6.90
C ALA A 202 -10.59 -50.27 -8.02
N GLY A 203 -9.31 -50.60 -8.06
CA GLY A 203 -8.72 -51.54 -9.01
C GLY A 203 -7.35 -52.05 -8.55
N PRO A 204 -6.67 -52.89 -9.36
CA PRO A 204 -5.36 -53.45 -9.01
C PRO A 204 -4.25 -52.41 -8.83
N ASP A 205 -4.41 -51.22 -9.43
CA ASP A 205 -3.51 -50.08 -9.31
C ASP A 205 -3.78 -49.21 -8.06
N GLY A 206 -4.91 -49.39 -7.38
CA GLY A 206 -5.25 -48.69 -6.14
C GLY A 206 -6.71 -48.27 -6.05
N TRP A 207 -7.01 -47.39 -5.09
CA TRP A 207 -8.36 -46.89 -4.87
C TRP A 207 -8.37 -45.43 -4.44
N TYR A 208 -9.51 -44.75 -4.66
CA TYR A 208 -9.80 -43.45 -4.07
C TYR A 208 -11.30 -43.27 -3.82
N PHE A 209 -11.64 -42.46 -2.82
CA PHE A 209 -12.97 -41.89 -2.61
C PHE A 209 -12.81 -40.37 -2.50
N LYS A 210 -13.56 -39.63 -3.32
CA LYS A 210 -13.52 -38.17 -3.43
C LYS A 210 -14.91 -37.61 -3.23
N VAL A 211 -15.01 -36.56 -2.41
CA VAL A 211 -16.17 -35.67 -2.31
C VAL A 211 -15.63 -34.29 -2.65
N GLY A 212 -15.79 -33.86 -3.90
CA GLY A 212 -14.96 -32.81 -4.47
C GLY A 212 -13.59 -33.31 -4.89
N ASP A 213 -13.10 -32.79 -6.01
CA ASP A 213 -11.72 -32.94 -6.47
C ASP A 213 -11.09 -31.55 -6.63
N PRO A 214 -9.93 -31.28 -6.01
CA PRO A 214 -9.32 -29.95 -6.06
C PRO A 214 -8.83 -29.53 -7.45
N TRP A 215 -8.63 -30.48 -8.38
CA TRP A 215 -8.16 -30.21 -9.75
C TRP A 215 -9.24 -30.36 -10.82
N ALA A 216 -10.35 -31.04 -10.52
CA ALA A 216 -11.48 -31.15 -11.43
C ALA A 216 -12.65 -30.28 -10.99
N GLN A 217 -13.48 -30.77 -10.07
CA GLN A 217 -14.65 -30.04 -9.57
C GLN A 217 -14.75 -30.19 -8.05
N LYS A 218 -14.63 -29.07 -7.33
CA LYS A 218 -14.84 -29.02 -5.88
C LYS A 218 -16.33 -29.08 -5.54
N VAL A 219 -16.65 -29.41 -4.29
CA VAL A 219 -17.96 -29.07 -3.72
C VAL A 219 -18.08 -27.55 -3.73
N ALA A 220 -19.22 -27.03 -4.18
CA ALA A 220 -19.46 -25.59 -4.29
C ALA A 220 -20.81 -25.22 -3.68
N LEU A 221 -20.81 -24.21 -2.82
CA LEU A 221 -21.98 -23.54 -2.28
C LEU A 221 -21.97 -22.08 -2.76
N ASP A 222 -22.86 -21.76 -3.68
CA ASP A 222 -22.99 -20.43 -4.28
C ASP A 222 -24.26 -19.74 -3.78
N PHE A 223 -24.14 -18.51 -3.28
CA PHE A 223 -25.30 -17.66 -3.00
C PHE A 223 -25.67 -16.86 -4.26
N PRO A 224 -26.97 -16.66 -4.56
CA PRO A 224 -27.39 -15.86 -5.70
C PRO A 224 -26.76 -14.47 -5.65
N GLU A 225 -26.09 -14.09 -6.74
CA GLU A 225 -25.57 -12.73 -6.90
C GLU A 225 -26.75 -11.75 -6.86
N SER A 226 -26.66 -10.77 -5.98
CA SER A 226 -27.60 -9.65 -5.96
C SER A 226 -26.86 -8.40 -6.38
N LYS A 227 -27.37 -7.75 -7.43
CA LYS A 227 -26.84 -6.49 -7.94
C LYS A 227 -27.96 -5.46 -7.96
N THR A 228 -27.82 -4.45 -7.13
CA THR A 228 -28.70 -3.26 -7.10
C THR A 228 -27.87 -2.03 -7.50
N ALA A 229 -28.52 -0.87 -7.59
CA ALA A 229 -27.83 0.40 -7.78
C ALA A 229 -26.92 0.77 -6.58
N PHE A 230 -27.19 0.23 -5.39
CA PHE A 230 -26.53 0.62 -4.14
C PHE A 230 -25.51 -0.39 -3.65
N TYR A 231 -25.73 -1.68 -3.91
CA TYR A 231 -24.80 -2.73 -3.49
C TYR A 231 -24.79 -3.88 -4.50
N HIS A 232 -23.65 -4.55 -4.60
CA HIS A 232 -23.52 -5.85 -5.22
C HIS A 232 -22.80 -6.80 -4.26
N TYR A 233 -23.26 -8.05 -4.18
CA TYR A 233 -22.54 -9.08 -3.45
C TYR A 233 -22.54 -10.40 -4.23
N LYS A 234 -21.41 -11.09 -4.14
CA LYS A 234 -21.23 -12.47 -4.60
C LYS A 234 -20.39 -13.19 -3.57
N VAL A 235 -20.99 -14.15 -2.87
CA VAL A 235 -20.34 -14.94 -1.83
C VAL A 235 -20.47 -16.42 -2.18
N GLY A 236 -19.39 -17.16 -1.99
CA GLY A 236 -19.36 -18.60 -2.23
C GLY A 236 -18.40 -19.30 -1.29
N ALA A 237 -18.57 -20.61 -1.18
CA ALA A 237 -17.64 -21.49 -0.50
C ALA A 237 -17.36 -22.72 -1.35
N SER A 238 -16.12 -23.20 -1.33
CA SER A 238 -15.75 -24.46 -1.97
C SER A 238 -15.01 -25.37 -1.01
N ALA A 239 -15.14 -26.69 -1.20
CA ALA A 239 -14.45 -27.68 -0.38
C ALA A 239 -14.17 -28.96 -1.17
N TYR A 240 -13.22 -29.76 -0.69
CA TYR A 240 -12.99 -31.10 -1.19
C TYR A 240 -12.45 -32.00 -0.09
N PHE A 241 -12.67 -33.30 -0.25
CA PHE A 241 -12.15 -34.35 0.61
C PHE A 241 -11.82 -35.56 -0.26
N VAL A 242 -10.57 -36.02 -0.19
CA VAL A 242 -10.04 -37.13 -0.98
C VAL A 242 -9.36 -38.11 -0.02
N VAL A 243 -9.63 -39.41 -0.15
CA VAL A 243 -8.98 -40.48 0.62
C VAL A 243 -8.68 -41.65 -0.31
N GLY A 244 -7.57 -42.37 -0.13
CA GLY A 244 -7.19 -43.46 -1.02
C GLY A 244 -5.69 -43.71 -1.14
N SER A 245 -5.32 -44.70 -1.94
CA SER A 245 -3.95 -44.99 -2.35
C SER A 245 -3.51 -44.22 -3.60
N LEU A 246 -4.48 -43.72 -4.39
CA LEU A 246 -4.25 -42.92 -5.60
C LEU A 246 -4.39 -41.42 -5.34
N ILE A 247 -3.73 -40.94 -4.28
CA ILE A 247 -3.73 -39.51 -3.94
C ILE A 247 -2.49 -38.83 -4.50
N ASN A 248 -2.72 -37.74 -5.24
CA ASN A 248 -1.69 -36.80 -5.65
C ASN A 248 -1.15 -36.07 -4.41
N PRO A 249 0.14 -36.23 -4.06
CA PRO A 249 0.72 -35.58 -2.90
C PRO A 249 1.10 -34.10 -3.14
N GLN A 250 0.80 -33.54 -4.31
CA GLN A 250 0.87 -32.10 -4.52
C GLN A 250 -0.37 -31.43 -3.89
N LEU A 251 -0.18 -30.35 -3.13
CA LEU A 251 -1.29 -29.47 -2.72
C LEU A 251 -1.78 -28.63 -3.91
N PRO A 252 -3.04 -28.18 -3.94
CA PRO A 252 -3.57 -27.41 -5.06
C PRO A 252 -2.84 -26.06 -5.17
N ASP A 253 -2.85 -25.46 -6.36
CA ASP A 253 -2.25 -24.16 -6.55
C ASP A 253 -2.97 -23.08 -5.73
N LEU A 254 -2.20 -22.11 -5.22
CA LEU A 254 -2.76 -20.97 -4.51
C LEU A 254 -3.61 -20.12 -5.48
N PRO A 255 -4.66 -19.43 -4.98
CA PRO A 255 -5.43 -18.49 -5.79
C PRO A 255 -4.54 -17.46 -6.50
N VAL A 256 -4.91 -17.09 -7.73
CA VAL A 256 -4.12 -16.19 -8.57
C VAL A 256 -3.95 -14.80 -7.95
N GLU A 257 -4.91 -14.36 -7.14
CA GLU A 257 -4.90 -13.11 -6.38
C GLU A 257 -3.79 -13.12 -5.32
N VAL A 258 -3.65 -14.25 -4.61
CA VAL A 258 -2.62 -14.47 -3.59
C VAL A 258 -1.24 -14.50 -4.25
N THR A 259 -1.08 -15.27 -5.34
CA THR A 259 0.21 -15.42 -6.04
C THR A 259 0.69 -14.12 -6.68
N ASN A 260 -0.20 -13.38 -7.36
CA ASN A 260 0.13 -12.08 -7.96
C ASN A 260 0.53 -11.04 -6.90
N MET A 261 -0.16 -11.03 -5.75
CA MET A 261 0.11 -10.09 -4.67
C MET A 261 1.49 -10.33 -4.02
N LEU A 262 1.88 -11.60 -3.91
CA LEU A 262 3.09 -12.01 -3.20
C LEU A 262 4.32 -12.17 -4.11
N GLY A 263 4.14 -12.15 -5.44
CA GLY A 263 5.23 -12.32 -6.39
C GLY A 263 5.95 -13.66 -6.25
N VAL A 264 5.22 -14.71 -5.83
CA VAL A 264 5.80 -15.99 -5.42
C VAL A 264 6.42 -16.71 -6.62
N THR A 265 7.75 -16.76 -6.68
CA THR A 265 8.46 -17.81 -7.42
C THR A 265 8.62 -19.00 -6.49
N THR A 266 7.90 -20.10 -6.75
CA THR A 266 8.06 -21.34 -5.98
C THR A 266 9.52 -21.77 -5.98
N ASP A 267 10.06 -22.00 -4.78
CA ASP A 267 11.41 -22.53 -4.59
C ASP A 267 11.58 -23.84 -5.40
N PRO A 268 12.55 -23.91 -6.33
CA PRO A 268 12.84 -25.11 -7.12
C PRO A 268 13.06 -26.37 -6.27
N ASN A 269 13.49 -26.22 -5.01
CA ASN A 269 13.74 -27.33 -4.09
C ASN A 269 12.45 -27.88 -3.46
N ILE A 270 11.41 -27.04 -3.28
CA ILE A 270 10.07 -27.52 -2.90
C ILE A 270 9.48 -28.33 -4.05
N GLN A 271 9.70 -27.89 -5.29
CA GLN A 271 9.28 -28.64 -6.47
C GLN A 271 9.99 -29.98 -6.59
N SER A 272 11.30 -30.06 -6.28
CA SER A 272 12.01 -31.35 -6.29
C SER A 272 11.51 -32.31 -5.21
N PHE A 273 11.22 -31.82 -4.00
CA PHE A 273 10.64 -32.64 -2.92
C PHE A 273 9.21 -33.11 -3.26
N ILE A 274 8.34 -32.22 -3.75
CA ILE A 274 7.00 -32.60 -4.25
C ILE A 274 7.12 -33.62 -5.38
N SER A 275 8.10 -33.46 -6.28
CA SER A 275 8.34 -34.42 -7.36
C SER A 275 8.79 -35.80 -6.85
N GLU A 276 9.43 -35.86 -5.68
CA GLU A 276 9.83 -37.10 -5.02
C GLU A 276 8.66 -37.73 -4.26
N LEU A 277 7.85 -36.93 -3.55
CA LEU A 277 6.59 -37.38 -2.97
C LEU A 277 5.65 -37.97 -4.03
N ASN A 278 5.59 -37.36 -5.22
CA ASN A 278 4.79 -37.82 -6.36
C ASN A 278 5.22 -39.20 -6.88
N LYS A 279 6.47 -39.62 -6.64
CA LYS A 279 7.01 -40.90 -7.12
C LYS A 279 6.83 -42.05 -6.12
N THR A 280 6.50 -41.74 -4.87
CA THR A 280 6.43 -42.74 -3.80
C THR A 280 4.98 -43.23 -3.61
N PRO A 281 4.70 -44.53 -3.81
CA PRO A 281 3.41 -45.13 -3.53
C PRO A 281 3.02 -44.94 -2.06
N GLY A 282 1.71 -44.81 -1.80
CA GLY A 282 1.23 -44.57 -0.45
C GLY A 282 -0.25 -44.23 -0.38
N SER A 283 -0.85 -44.43 0.79
CA SER A 283 -2.26 -44.11 1.04
C SER A 283 -2.40 -42.96 2.02
N GLY A 284 -3.44 -42.14 1.86
CA GLY A 284 -3.61 -40.97 2.70
C GLY A 284 -5.00 -40.36 2.61
N LEU A 285 -5.08 -39.12 3.06
CA LEU A 285 -6.22 -38.23 2.88
C LEU A 285 -5.76 -36.81 2.57
N MET A 286 -6.58 -36.06 1.85
CA MET A 286 -6.34 -34.69 1.46
C MET A 286 -7.66 -33.93 1.47
N PHE A 287 -7.70 -32.77 2.10
CA PHE A 287 -8.91 -31.96 2.20
C PHE A 287 -8.58 -30.49 2.27
N GLY A 288 -9.48 -29.67 1.75
CA GLY A 288 -9.34 -28.23 1.77
C GLY A 288 -10.68 -27.54 1.67
N ALA A 289 -10.73 -26.31 2.15
CA ALA A 289 -11.91 -25.47 2.08
C ALA A 289 -11.50 -24.03 1.83
N GLU A 290 -12.35 -23.30 1.11
CA GLU A 290 -12.16 -21.90 0.75
C GLU A 290 -13.50 -21.17 0.86
N VAL A 291 -13.47 -19.96 1.42
CA VAL A 291 -14.55 -18.99 1.34
C VAL A 291 -14.05 -17.80 0.52
N HIS A 292 -14.84 -17.37 -0.45
CA HIS A 292 -14.53 -16.21 -1.27
C HIS A 292 -15.73 -15.28 -1.38
N GLY A 293 -15.46 -13.98 -1.47
CA GLY A 293 -16.50 -12.96 -1.50
C GLY A 293 -16.06 -11.70 -2.22
N ASN A 294 -16.96 -11.18 -3.05
CA ASN A 294 -16.90 -9.84 -3.61
C ASN A 294 -18.08 -9.05 -3.06
N LEU A 295 -17.80 -7.89 -2.48
CA LEU A 295 -18.77 -6.95 -1.94
C LEU A 295 -18.49 -5.59 -2.58
N GLY A 296 -19.52 -4.88 -3.00
CA GLY A 296 -19.33 -3.48 -3.33
C GLY A 296 -20.55 -2.64 -3.05
N PHE A 297 -20.28 -1.38 -2.71
CA PHE A 297 -21.26 -0.39 -2.32
C PHE A 297 -21.08 0.86 -3.18
N ASN A 298 -22.19 1.41 -3.67
CA ASN A 298 -22.23 2.67 -4.41
C ASN A 298 -23.20 3.60 -3.69
N VAL A 299 -22.71 4.76 -3.22
CA VAL A 299 -23.53 5.82 -2.63
C VAL A 299 -23.19 7.13 -3.33
N ALA A 300 -24.14 7.64 -4.12
CA ALA A 300 -23.95 8.80 -4.99
C ALA A 300 -22.72 8.61 -5.91
N ILE A 301 -21.72 9.48 -5.79
CA ILE A 301 -20.48 9.40 -6.56
C ILE A 301 -19.40 8.57 -5.88
N ILE A 302 -19.62 7.97 -4.70
CA ILE A 302 -18.58 7.22 -3.96
C ILE A 302 -18.83 5.72 -4.15
N TYR A 303 -17.80 4.97 -4.48
CA TYR A 303 -17.82 3.51 -4.45
C TYR A 303 -16.81 2.95 -3.46
N ALA A 304 -17.13 1.77 -2.90
CA ALA A 304 -16.21 0.94 -2.14
C ALA A 304 -16.40 -0.51 -2.58
N ASP A 305 -15.36 -1.12 -3.16
CA ASP A 305 -15.34 -2.54 -3.52
C ASP A 305 -14.35 -3.28 -2.62
N ALA A 306 -14.77 -4.40 -2.06
CA ALA A 306 -13.99 -5.29 -1.22
C ALA A 306 -14.02 -6.72 -1.79
N GLU A 307 -12.85 -7.35 -1.82
CA GLU A 307 -12.65 -8.71 -2.30
C GLU A 307 -11.85 -9.46 -1.24
N ALA A 308 -12.34 -10.63 -0.83
CA ALA A 308 -11.73 -11.44 0.22
C ALA A 308 -11.73 -12.92 -0.13
N ILE A 309 -10.60 -13.58 0.13
CA ILE A 309 -10.42 -15.04 0.00
C ILE A 309 -9.76 -15.54 1.28
N LEU A 310 -10.27 -16.63 1.84
CA LEU A 310 -9.65 -17.35 2.95
C LEU A 310 -9.79 -18.85 2.68
N GLY A 311 -8.67 -19.57 2.69
CA GLY A 311 -8.72 -21.01 2.47
C GLY A 311 -7.51 -21.74 3.02
N PHE A 312 -7.64 -23.06 3.09
CA PHE A 312 -6.57 -23.96 3.49
C PHE A 312 -6.66 -25.28 2.71
N ASP A 313 -5.53 -25.95 2.58
CA ASP A 313 -5.42 -27.31 2.05
C ASP A 313 -4.49 -28.11 2.96
N MET A 314 -4.91 -29.32 3.32
CA MET A 314 -4.17 -30.22 4.21
C MET A 314 -4.09 -31.59 3.56
N MET A 315 -2.96 -32.26 3.73
CA MET A 315 -2.73 -33.61 3.25
C MET A 315 -1.97 -34.40 4.32
N LEU A 316 -2.38 -35.65 4.52
CA LEU A 316 -1.71 -36.61 5.36
C LEU A 316 -1.58 -37.91 4.57
N LYS A 317 -0.35 -38.31 4.25
CA LYS A 317 -0.08 -39.52 3.45
C LYS A 317 0.96 -40.40 4.14
N ASN A 318 0.71 -41.70 4.16
CA ASN A 318 1.67 -42.73 4.52
C ASN A 318 2.44 -43.16 3.28
N PHE A 319 3.78 -43.08 3.33
CA PHE A 319 4.65 -43.45 2.22
C PHE A 319 5.29 -44.82 2.47
N GLU A 320 5.37 -45.69 1.47
CA GLU A 320 5.94 -47.03 1.68
C GLU A 320 7.45 -47.00 1.99
N ALA A 321 8.19 -46.06 1.39
CA ALA A 321 9.60 -45.79 1.69
C ALA A 321 9.97 -44.35 1.28
N LEU A 322 9.97 -43.42 2.23
CA LEU A 322 10.45 -42.05 2.03
C LEU A 322 11.66 -41.81 2.94
N THR A 323 12.85 -41.62 2.35
CA THR A 323 14.09 -41.33 3.09
C THR A 323 14.58 -39.92 2.76
N CYS A 324 14.82 -39.10 3.78
CA CYS A 324 15.39 -37.76 3.64
C CYS A 324 16.81 -37.73 4.24
N ASN A 325 17.74 -37.00 3.60
CA ASN A 325 19.10 -36.68 4.08
C ASN A 325 19.79 -37.74 4.95
N GLY A 326 20.41 -38.73 4.30
CA GLY A 326 21.27 -39.69 4.99
C GLY A 326 20.55 -40.92 5.56
N GLY A 327 19.37 -41.28 5.03
CA GLY A 327 18.73 -42.58 5.29
C GLY A 327 17.74 -42.60 6.46
N LYS A 328 17.30 -41.46 6.98
CA LYS A 328 16.24 -41.39 8.00
C LYS A 328 14.86 -41.42 7.33
N SER A 329 13.96 -42.28 7.81
CA SER A 329 12.56 -42.32 7.38
C SER A 329 11.89 -40.96 7.63
N ALA A 330 11.22 -40.44 6.61
CA ALA A 330 10.47 -39.20 6.68
C ALA A 330 9.10 -39.45 7.33
N GLY A 331 8.72 -38.57 8.25
CA GLY A 331 7.48 -38.68 9.02
C GLY A 331 7.57 -39.56 10.27
N TRP A 332 6.44 -39.73 10.95
CA TRP A 332 6.29 -40.67 12.08
C TRP A 332 5.65 -41.95 11.53
N GLU A 333 6.37 -43.07 11.57
CA GLU A 333 5.94 -44.34 10.94
C GLU A 333 5.56 -44.18 9.45
N ASN A 334 6.37 -43.43 8.71
CA ASN A 334 6.16 -43.03 7.31
C ASN A 334 4.91 -42.16 7.03
N TRP A 335 4.19 -41.70 8.06
CA TRP A 335 3.14 -40.69 7.90
C TRP A 335 3.74 -39.28 7.85
N TYR A 336 3.43 -38.56 6.78
CA TYR A 336 3.86 -37.19 6.60
C TYR A 336 2.65 -36.29 6.31
N ALA A 337 2.55 -35.20 7.07
CA ALA A 337 1.51 -34.19 6.91
C ALA A 337 2.10 -32.97 6.20
N THR A 338 1.37 -32.43 5.23
CA THR A 338 1.67 -31.14 4.62
C THR A 338 0.41 -30.30 4.56
N GLY A 339 0.58 -28.98 4.58
CA GLY A 339 -0.56 -28.08 4.45
C GLY A 339 -0.18 -26.70 3.98
N GLN A 340 -1.19 -25.97 3.52
CA GLN A 340 -1.11 -24.56 3.21
C GLN A 340 -2.35 -23.83 3.74
N LEU A 341 -2.15 -22.60 4.21
CA LEU A 341 -3.16 -21.64 4.62
C LEU A 341 -2.91 -20.36 3.81
N TYR A 342 -3.97 -19.76 3.29
CA TYR A 342 -3.86 -18.54 2.48
C TYR A 342 -5.01 -17.59 2.74
N ALA A 343 -4.70 -16.30 2.67
CA ALA A 343 -5.65 -15.22 2.80
C ALA A 343 -5.34 -14.10 1.81
N TYR A 344 -6.38 -13.51 1.25
CA TYR A 344 -6.33 -12.34 0.41
C TYR A 344 -7.41 -11.36 0.84
N LEU A 345 -7.05 -10.08 0.93
CA LEU A 345 -7.97 -8.98 1.15
C LEU A 345 -7.58 -7.82 0.24
N LYS A 346 -8.55 -7.33 -0.52
CA LYS A 346 -8.42 -6.12 -1.33
C LYS A 346 -9.58 -5.18 -1.06
N LEU A 347 -9.26 -3.91 -0.90
CA LEU A 347 -10.19 -2.81 -0.69
C LEU A 347 -9.84 -1.68 -1.66
N ASP A 348 -10.80 -1.30 -2.49
CA ASP A 348 -10.72 -0.19 -3.44
C ASP A 348 -11.83 0.82 -3.14
N VAL A 349 -11.46 2.03 -2.72
CA VAL A 349 -12.38 3.13 -2.41
C VAL A 349 -12.11 4.29 -3.34
N GLY A 350 -13.16 4.79 -4.00
CA GLY A 350 -13.01 5.83 -5.02
C GLY A 350 -14.29 6.56 -5.38
N LEU A 351 -14.21 7.34 -6.45
CA LEU A 351 -15.32 8.10 -7.01
C LEU A 351 -15.82 7.45 -8.32
N ASN A 352 -17.11 7.14 -8.39
CA ASN A 352 -17.79 6.77 -9.61
C ASN A 352 -18.38 8.04 -10.24
N ILE A 353 -17.73 8.56 -11.29
CA ILE A 353 -18.11 9.81 -11.93
C ILE A 353 -18.81 9.49 -13.25
N ASP A 354 -20.06 9.95 -13.39
CA ASP A 354 -20.84 9.82 -14.61
C ASP A 354 -21.22 11.22 -15.14
N VAL A 355 -20.39 11.75 -16.04
CA VAL A 355 -20.60 13.06 -16.70
C VAL A 355 -20.48 12.92 -18.22
N TRP A 356 -21.07 13.86 -18.95
CA TRP A 356 -21.21 13.85 -20.43
C TRP A 356 -19.92 13.68 -21.26
N PHE A 357 -18.73 13.82 -20.67
CA PHE A 357 -17.42 13.59 -21.32
C PHE A 357 -16.61 12.44 -20.71
N TYR A 358 -17.03 11.86 -19.59
CA TYR A 358 -16.34 10.77 -18.89
C TYR A 358 -17.30 10.03 -17.96
N SER A 359 -17.40 8.71 -18.14
CA SER A 359 -18.13 7.81 -17.24
C SER A 359 -17.15 6.73 -16.77
N GLY A 360 -16.85 6.68 -15.47
CA GLY A 360 -15.86 5.74 -14.94
C GLY A 360 -15.51 5.89 -13.46
N LYS A 361 -14.89 4.84 -12.91
CA LYS A 361 -14.38 4.78 -11.53
C LYS A 361 -12.98 5.39 -11.45
N ILE A 362 -12.79 6.32 -10.51
CA ILE A 362 -11.50 6.92 -10.14
C ILE A 362 -11.15 6.48 -8.71
N SER A 363 -10.15 5.61 -8.59
CA SER A 363 -9.66 5.12 -7.29
C SER A 363 -8.96 6.23 -6.49
N LEU A 364 -9.35 6.41 -5.23
CA LEU A 364 -8.72 7.37 -4.29
C LEU A 364 -7.77 6.68 -3.32
N ALA A 365 -8.10 5.47 -2.86
CA ALA A 365 -7.24 4.65 -2.02
C ALA A 365 -7.44 3.17 -2.37
N LYS A 366 -6.35 2.47 -2.66
CA LYS A 366 -6.34 1.01 -2.80
C LYS A 366 -5.45 0.40 -1.74
N PHE A 367 -5.95 -0.64 -1.10
CA PHE A 367 -5.19 -1.49 -0.19
C PHE A 367 -5.37 -2.93 -0.62
N ALA A 368 -4.28 -3.67 -0.74
CA ALA A 368 -4.32 -5.11 -0.90
C ALA A 368 -3.30 -5.76 0.05
N ALA A 369 -3.72 -6.84 0.69
CA ALA A 369 -2.88 -7.67 1.54
C ALA A 369 -3.06 -9.13 1.11
N GLY A 370 -1.96 -9.82 0.92
CA GLY A 370 -1.91 -11.25 0.63
C GLY A 370 -0.99 -11.94 1.61
N ALA A 371 -1.37 -13.13 2.06
CA ALA A 371 -0.55 -13.95 2.92
C ALA A 371 -0.70 -15.43 2.56
N TYR A 372 0.40 -16.18 2.64
CA TYR A 372 0.37 -17.63 2.65
C TYR A 372 1.26 -18.18 3.77
N LEU A 373 0.91 -19.36 4.25
CA LEU A 373 1.70 -20.17 5.16
C LEU A 373 1.65 -21.61 4.67
N ARG A 374 2.81 -22.23 4.44
CA ARG A 374 3.00 -23.63 4.06
C ARG A 374 3.80 -24.33 5.12
N GLY A 375 3.57 -25.62 5.29
CA GLY A 375 4.40 -26.39 6.21
C GLY A 375 4.26 -27.89 6.03
N GLY A 376 5.23 -28.60 6.61
CA GLY A 376 5.26 -30.05 6.69
C GLY A 376 5.67 -30.52 8.09
N LEU A 377 5.10 -31.63 8.53
CA LEU A 377 5.30 -32.24 9.85
C LEU A 377 5.29 -33.77 9.72
N PRO A 378 5.89 -34.52 10.66
CA PRO A 378 6.78 -34.07 11.73
C PRO A 378 8.30 -34.14 11.40
N ASN A 379 8.71 -34.83 10.33
CA ASN A 379 10.14 -35.02 10.02
C ASN A 379 10.41 -35.10 8.50
N PRO A 380 10.96 -34.07 7.84
CA PRO A 380 11.37 -32.78 8.40
C PRO A 380 10.15 -31.94 8.80
N THR A 381 10.25 -31.25 9.94
CA THR A 381 9.32 -30.18 10.31
C THR A 381 9.80 -28.89 9.65
N TRP A 382 8.96 -28.29 8.81
CA TRP A 382 9.26 -27.00 8.19
C TRP A 382 8.01 -26.15 8.05
N MET A 383 8.21 -24.83 8.01
CA MET A 383 7.19 -23.83 7.81
C MET A 383 7.76 -22.72 6.92
N ASP A 384 7.02 -22.29 5.92
CA ASP A 384 7.37 -21.24 4.95
C ASP A 384 6.20 -20.29 4.82
N GLY A 385 6.40 -19.01 5.04
CA GLY A 385 5.32 -18.03 4.98
C GLY A 385 5.77 -16.73 4.36
N ALA A 386 4.83 -16.07 3.70
CA ALA A 386 5.03 -14.71 3.21
C ALA A 386 3.79 -13.87 3.42
N VAL A 387 4.00 -12.58 3.68
CA VAL A 387 2.98 -11.55 3.74
C VAL A 387 3.42 -10.41 2.83
N ALA A 388 2.53 -9.93 1.98
CA ALA A 388 2.75 -8.75 1.16
C ALA A 388 1.60 -7.77 1.38
N ILE A 389 1.95 -6.49 1.49
CA ILE A 389 1.00 -5.38 1.63
C ILE A 389 1.34 -4.36 0.55
N SER A 390 0.32 -3.97 -0.22
CA SER A 390 0.41 -2.90 -1.21
C SER A 390 -0.68 -1.87 -0.94
N GLY A 391 -0.30 -0.60 -1.03
CA GLY A 391 -1.17 0.52 -0.75
C GLY A 391 -0.83 1.71 -1.64
N GLU A 392 -1.84 2.32 -2.24
CA GLU A 392 -1.69 3.60 -2.94
C GLU A 392 -2.80 4.57 -2.53
N VAL A 393 -2.43 5.84 -2.33
CA VAL A 393 -3.36 6.92 -1.96
C VAL A 393 -3.21 8.07 -2.94
N LEU A 394 -4.33 8.72 -3.29
CA LEU A 394 -4.43 9.84 -4.25
C LEU A 394 -3.92 9.49 -5.67
N GLY A 395 -4.25 8.30 -6.18
CA GLY A 395 -3.84 7.88 -7.54
C GLY A 395 -2.35 7.59 -7.67
N GLY A 396 -1.69 7.19 -6.58
CA GLY A 396 -0.29 6.77 -6.58
C GLY A 396 0.72 7.84 -6.13
N LEU A 397 0.26 8.94 -5.52
CA LEU A 397 1.14 9.99 -4.94
C LEU A 397 1.94 9.48 -3.74
N VAL A 398 1.32 8.60 -2.94
CA VAL A 398 1.96 7.86 -1.85
C VAL A 398 1.78 6.38 -2.15
N LYS A 399 2.90 5.65 -2.23
CA LYS A 399 2.93 4.21 -2.50
C LYS A 399 3.62 3.49 -1.36
N VAL A 400 2.98 2.45 -0.84
CA VAL A 400 3.52 1.56 0.19
C VAL A 400 3.50 0.17 -0.39
N ASN A 401 4.68 -0.38 -0.71
CA ASN A 401 4.82 -1.78 -1.10
C ASN A 401 5.82 -2.40 -0.12
N THR A 402 5.36 -3.36 0.67
CA THR A 402 6.23 -4.10 1.59
C THR A 402 5.91 -5.59 1.51
N ASN A 403 6.95 -6.41 1.61
CA ASN A 403 6.83 -7.86 1.70
C ASN A 403 7.72 -8.35 2.86
N ALA A 404 7.27 -9.43 3.49
CA ALA A 404 8.02 -10.14 4.51
C ALA A 404 7.90 -11.63 4.21
N HIS A 405 9.02 -12.34 4.15
CA HIS A 405 9.10 -13.78 3.97
C HIS A 405 9.86 -14.38 5.14
N PHE A 406 9.42 -15.55 5.61
CA PHE A 406 10.11 -16.30 6.64
C PHE A 406 10.05 -17.80 6.33
N SER A 407 11.08 -18.52 6.75
CA SER A 407 11.17 -19.98 6.64
C SER A 407 11.80 -20.53 7.92
N ILE A 408 11.20 -21.56 8.52
CA ILE A 408 11.60 -22.18 9.80
C ILE A 408 11.67 -23.71 9.60
N GLY A 409 12.75 -24.35 10.07
CA GLY A 409 12.95 -25.81 10.02
C GLY A 409 14.05 -26.28 9.06
N ASP A 410 14.53 -27.52 9.25
CA ASP A 410 15.64 -28.12 8.49
C ASP A 410 15.21 -28.49 7.05
N LYS A 411 15.32 -27.53 6.13
CA LYS A 411 15.23 -27.79 4.67
C LYS A 411 16.58 -28.33 4.18
N CYS A 412 16.56 -29.41 3.40
CA CYS A 412 17.75 -29.85 2.67
C CYS A 412 18.13 -28.79 1.62
N TYR A 413 19.29 -28.13 1.77
CA TYR A 413 20.29 -27.77 0.73
C TYR A 413 21.23 -26.61 1.18
N PRO A 414 22.39 -26.39 0.50
CA PRO A 414 23.60 -25.84 1.11
C PRO A 414 23.66 -24.31 1.20
N ASP A 415 24.56 -23.88 2.09
CA ASP A 415 25.01 -22.54 2.46
C ASP A 415 24.84 -21.42 1.41
N PRO A 416 23.99 -20.42 1.69
CA PRO A 416 24.13 -19.08 1.14
C PRO A 416 24.84 -18.17 2.14
N ASP A 417 26.03 -17.74 1.75
CA ASP A 417 26.76 -16.60 2.32
C ASP A 417 25.87 -15.35 2.25
N PRO A 418 25.32 -14.84 3.36
CA PRO A 418 24.21 -13.88 3.39
C PRO A 418 24.58 -12.46 2.89
N LEU A 419 25.83 -12.25 2.48
CA LEU A 419 26.36 -10.94 2.08
C LEU A 419 26.80 -10.87 0.61
N LYS A 420 26.79 -11.98 -0.15
CA LYS A 420 27.38 -12.00 -1.49
C LYS A 420 26.61 -11.19 -2.54
N ASP A 421 25.29 -11.01 -2.36
CA ASP A 421 24.41 -10.36 -3.36
C ASP A 421 23.82 -9.01 -2.88
N VAL A 422 24.30 -8.46 -1.76
CA VAL A 422 23.80 -7.17 -1.25
C VAL A 422 24.46 -6.00 -1.99
N LYS A 423 23.74 -5.39 -2.93
CA LYS A 423 24.15 -4.14 -3.58
C LYS A 423 23.81 -2.94 -2.69
N ILE A 424 24.82 -2.23 -2.19
CA ILE A 424 24.68 -1.11 -1.24
C ILE A 424 24.05 0.09 -1.95
N ILE A 425 24.56 0.48 -3.12
CA ILE A 425 24.06 1.66 -3.86
C ILE A 425 23.07 1.25 -4.95
N SER A 426 21.86 1.82 -4.88
CA SER A 426 20.76 1.56 -5.80
C SER A 426 20.77 2.49 -7.02
N ASP A 427 21.02 3.79 -6.80
CA ASP A 427 21.12 4.82 -7.83
C ASP A 427 22.06 5.96 -7.39
N TYR A 428 22.49 6.78 -8.35
CA TYR A 428 23.38 7.92 -8.16
C TYR A 428 23.24 8.93 -9.30
N GLY A 429 23.54 10.21 -9.04
CA GLY A 429 23.45 11.28 -10.03
C GLY A 429 24.10 12.57 -9.56
N PRO A 430 24.10 13.64 -10.39
CA PRO A 430 23.42 13.80 -11.68
C PRO A 430 24.16 13.14 -12.87
N LYS A 431 23.44 12.93 -13.99
CA LYS A 431 23.95 12.25 -15.22
C LYS A 431 23.73 13.06 -16.52
N ALA A 432 23.27 14.31 -16.44
CA ALA A 432 22.88 15.10 -17.61
C ALA A 432 24.04 15.85 -18.28
N ASN A 433 23.88 16.18 -19.57
CA ASN A 433 24.87 16.91 -20.38
C ASN A 433 24.76 18.46 -20.30
N LYS A 434 23.71 18.98 -19.64
CA LYS A 434 23.47 20.41 -19.40
C LYS A 434 22.83 20.62 -18.03
N GLU A 435 23.52 20.18 -17.00
CA GLU A 435 23.04 20.23 -15.62
C GLU A 435 23.17 21.63 -15.01
N SER A 436 22.34 21.96 -14.02
CA SER A 436 22.44 23.22 -13.29
C SER A 436 23.79 23.35 -12.57
N VAL A 437 24.37 24.56 -12.54
CA VAL A 437 25.60 24.82 -11.75
C VAL A 437 25.37 24.69 -10.24
N PHE A 438 24.10 24.71 -9.80
CA PHE A 438 23.70 24.56 -8.40
C PHE A 438 23.51 23.11 -7.95
N VAL A 439 23.57 22.13 -8.87
CA VAL A 439 23.25 20.73 -8.60
C VAL A 439 24.13 20.13 -7.49
N TYR A 440 23.54 19.32 -6.60
CA TYR A 440 24.29 18.51 -5.65
C TYR A 440 24.42 17.07 -6.17
N PRO A 441 25.63 16.50 -6.25
CA PRO A 441 25.81 15.07 -6.46
C PRO A 441 25.13 14.26 -5.35
N TYR A 442 24.47 13.15 -5.69
CA TYR A 442 23.75 12.30 -4.74
C TYR A 442 23.91 10.80 -5.04
N ALA A 443 23.65 9.97 -4.03
CA ALA A 443 23.54 8.51 -4.12
C ALA A 443 22.42 7.99 -3.20
N THR A 444 21.72 6.94 -3.63
CA THR A 444 20.66 6.26 -2.87
C THR A 444 21.08 4.82 -2.55
N SER A 445 20.69 4.33 -1.37
CA SER A 445 21.06 3.01 -0.85
C SER A 445 19.86 2.07 -0.73
N ASN A 446 20.05 0.80 -1.09
CA ASN A 446 19.04 -0.26 -0.87
C ASN A 446 18.93 -0.68 0.60
N VAL A 447 20.00 -0.46 1.37
CA VAL A 447 20.20 -1.06 2.69
C VAL A 447 20.38 -0.01 3.79
N GLY A 448 20.05 1.26 3.54
CA GLY A 448 20.18 2.34 4.53
C GLY A 448 21.63 2.61 5.00
N LEU A 449 22.11 3.83 4.83
CA LEU A 449 23.44 4.24 5.30
C LEU A 449 23.39 4.55 6.81
N GLU A 450 24.47 4.30 7.53
CA GLU A 450 24.59 4.61 8.98
C GLU A 450 23.47 4.00 9.87
N LYS A 451 22.80 2.94 9.39
CA LYS A 451 21.78 2.19 10.13
C LYS A 451 22.31 0.84 10.61
N ASN A 452 21.91 0.45 11.81
CA ASN A 452 22.26 -0.85 12.38
C ASN A 452 21.30 -1.93 11.86
N TYR A 453 21.86 -3.03 11.38
CA TYR A 453 21.15 -4.20 10.88
C TYR A 453 21.55 -5.41 11.69
N GLU A 454 20.58 -5.99 12.41
CA GLU A 454 20.78 -7.25 13.11
C GLU A 454 20.55 -8.39 12.12
N ILE A 455 21.60 -9.18 11.87
CA ILE A 455 21.56 -10.36 11.02
C ILE A 455 21.82 -11.58 11.90
N ASN A 456 20.86 -12.50 11.89
CA ASN A 456 20.99 -13.77 12.59
C ASN A 456 21.84 -14.72 11.73
N VAL A 457 23.03 -15.04 12.22
CA VAL A 457 23.91 -16.06 11.64
C VAL A 457 23.54 -17.41 12.24
N ALA A 458 23.38 -18.41 11.37
CA ALA A 458 22.99 -19.75 11.77
C ALA A 458 24.01 -20.39 12.74
N PRO A 459 23.57 -21.35 13.57
CA PRO A 459 24.46 -22.05 14.50
C PRO A 459 25.71 -22.64 13.85
N THR A 460 26.86 -22.47 14.49
CA THR A 460 28.14 -23.11 14.10
C THR A 460 28.68 -23.94 15.26
N GLU A 461 29.69 -24.79 15.04
CA GLU A 461 30.36 -25.56 16.12
C GLU A 461 30.87 -24.68 17.27
N THR A 462 31.14 -23.40 17.00
CA THR A 462 31.61 -22.42 18.00
C THR A 462 30.48 -21.63 18.66
N HIS A 463 29.30 -21.57 18.03
CA HIS A 463 28.12 -20.84 18.48
C HIS A 463 26.88 -21.71 18.23
N PRO A 464 26.62 -22.72 19.06
CA PRO A 464 25.62 -23.77 18.82
C PRO A 464 24.16 -23.28 18.86
N ASP A 465 23.91 -22.06 19.34
CA ASP A 465 22.57 -21.44 19.38
C ASP A 465 22.35 -20.38 18.28
N GLY A 466 23.31 -20.22 17.36
CA GLY A 466 23.34 -19.11 16.41
C GLY A 466 23.92 -17.83 17.04
N GLU A 467 24.26 -16.87 16.20
CA GLU A 467 24.88 -15.60 16.63
C GLU A 467 24.14 -14.43 15.98
N VAL A 468 23.72 -13.43 16.75
CA VAL A 468 23.22 -12.17 16.19
C VAL A 468 24.41 -11.25 15.92
N ARG A 469 24.63 -10.90 14.65
CA ARG A 469 25.67 -9.97 14.24
C ARG A 469 25.05 -8.64 13.81
N ILE A 470 25.59 -7.54 14.32
CA ILE A 470 25.12 -6.19 13.96
C ILE A 470 26.01 -5.63 12.88
N TYR A 471 25.44 -5.30 11.73
CA TYR A 471 26.13 -4.68 10.60
C TYR A 471 25.69 -3.24 10.40
N GLN A 472 26.56 -2.41 9.84
CA GLN A 472 26.24 -1.06 9.40
C GLN A 472 26.97 -0.77 8.08
N PHE A 473 26.26 -0.17 7.14
CA PHE A 473 26.82 0.27 5.86
C PHE A 473 27.16 1.75 5.93
N ARG A 474 28.40 2.12 5.62
CA ARG A 474 28.93 3.47 5.76
C ARG A 474 29.50 4.01 4.47
N VAL A 475 29.50 5.32 4.32
CA VAL A 475 30.19 6.00 3.21
C VAL A 475 31.66 6.17 3.60
N LYS A 476 32.56 5.50 2.88
CA LYS A 476 34.02 5.66 3.04
C LYS A 476 34.50 6.95 2.41
N SER A 477 34.03 7.26 1.20
CA SER A 477 34.30 8.52 0.52
C SER A 477 33.20 8.86 -0.48
N PHE A 478 32.88 10.15 -0.63
CA PHE A 478 32.10 10.65 -1.75
C PHE A 478 32.77 11.94 -2.25
N ARG A 479 33.34 11.89 -3.46
CA ARG A 479 34.12 12.98 -4.04
C ARG A 479 33.58 13.40 -5.39
N LEU A 480 33.81 14.67 -5.72
CA LEU A 480 33.51 15.26 -7.02
C LEU A 480 34.83 15.73 -7.66
N LEU A 481 35.08 15.33 -8.89
CA LEU A 481 36.31 15.63 -9.63
C LEU A 481 35.97 16.48 -10.86
N LYS A 482 36.55 17.68 -10.95
CA LYS A 482 36.52 18.54 -12.14
C LYS A 482 37.46 17.96 -13.20
N ASN A 483 36.94 17.82 -14.41
CA ASN A 483 37.63 17.20 -15.56
C ASN A 483 38.25 15.83 -15.22
N GLY A 484 37.66 15.09 -14.28
CA GLY A 484 38.10 13.78 -13.84
C GLY A 484 39.38 13.73 -12.98
N SER A 485 39.98 14.88 -12.63
CA SER A 485 41.28 14.87 -11.94
C SER A 485 41.40 15.86 -10.77
N ILE A 486 40.69 16.98 -10.83
CA ILE A 486 40.84 18.06 -9.83
C ILE A 486 39.71 17.93 -8.81
N ALA A 487 40.03 17.63 -7.55
CA ALA A 487 39.03 17.53 -6.49
C ALA A 487 38.31 18.87 -6.29
N VAL A 488 36.98 18.84 -6.25
CA VAL A 488 36.13 19.99 -5.92
C VAL A 488 35.84 19.97 -4.43
N GLU A 489 35.99 21.12 -3.78
CA GLU A 489 35.72 21.25 -2.35
C GLU A 489 34.24 20.96 -2.04
N SER A 490 34.02 20.20 -0.96
CA SER A 490 32.69 19.84 -0.46
C SER A 490 32.59 20.19 1.01
N THR A 491 31.37 20.48 1.48
CA THR A 491 31.11 20.87 2.87
C THR A 491 30.70 19.67 3.73
N GLY A 492 30.77 18.47 3.16
CA GLY A 492 30.35 17.22 3.80
C GLY A 492 29.14 16.56 3.13
N LEU A 493 28.68 15.50 3.78
CA LEU A 493 27.55 14.69 3.36
C LEU A 493 26.29 15.11 4.11
N GLU A 494 25.19 15.24 3.39
CA GLU A 494 23.87 15.39 3.99
C GLU A 494 23.05 14.14 3.71
N TYR A 495 22.59 13.50 4.79
CA TYR A 495 21.67 12.39 4.74
C TYR A 495 20.25 12.90 4.85
N ASN A 496 19.31 12.26 4.15
CA ASN A 496 17.91 12.47 4.43
C ASN A 496 17.53 11.83 5.79
N SER A 497 16.33 12.14 6.29
CA SER A 497 15.85 11.65 7.60
C SER A 497 15.85 10.12 7.75
N GLU A 498 15.75 9.39 6.64
CA GLU A 498 15.76 7.93 6.62
C GLU A 498 17.14 7.34 6.33
N TYR A 499 18.17 8.16 6.16
CA TYR A 499 19.53 7.77 5.80
C TYR A 499 19.64 6.85 4.56
N ASN A 500 18.64 6.83 3.69
CA ASN A 500 18.67 6.03 2.45
C ASN A 500 19.21 6.83 1.26
N THR A 501 19.36 8.15 1.40
CA THR A 501 19.92 9.04 0.39
C THR A 501 21.00 9.91 1.00
N VAL A 502 22.14 10.03 0.32
CA VAL A 502 23.25 10.91 0.69
C VAL A 502 23.55 11.88 -0.44
N SER A 503 23.70 13.16 -0.10
CA SER A 503 24.08 14.22 -1.04
C SER A 503 25.41 14.86 -0.65
N LEU A 504 26.27 15.13 -1.63
CA LEU A 504 27.54 15.83 -1.44
C LEU A 504 27.31 17.34 -1.51
N LYS A 505 27.28 17.99 -0.34
CA LYS A 505 27.03 19.43 -0.24
C LYS A 505 28.26 20.25 -0.59
N ARG A 506 28.02 21.47 -1.06
CA ARG A 506 29.02 22.42 -1.56
C ARG A 506 28.59 23.83 -1.18
N ASN A 507 29.57 24.70 -0.91
CA ASN A 507 29.35 26.11 -0.58
C ASN A 507 29.37 27.05 -1.79
N GLN A 508 29.88 26.59 -2.95
CA GLN A 508 30.03 27.39 -4.15
C GLN A 508 29.39 26.69 -5.36
N ILE A 509 28.88 27.48 -6.31
CA ILE A 509 28.37 26.99 -7.58
C ILE A 509 29.47 26.34 -8.43
N LEU A 510 29.10 25.40 -9.29
CA LEU A 510 30.04 24.79 -10.24
C LEU A 510 30.45 25.77 -11.35
N ASP A 511 31.56 25.45 -12.02
CA ASP A 511 32.00 26.17 -13.21
C ASP A 511 31.05 25.92 -14.37
N ALA A 512 30.89 26.91 -15.24
CA ALA A 512 30.07 26.78 -16.43
C ALA A 512 30.70 25.79 -17.44
N TYR A 513 29.87 25.08 -18.20
CA TYR A 513 30.28 24.22 -19.32
C TYR A 513 31.39 23.21 -19.00
N THR A 514 31.47 22.76 -17.76
CA THR A 514 32.57 21.95 -17.23
C THR A 514 32.13 20.52 -16.96
N ASN A 515 33.01 19.54 -17.23
CA ASN A 515 32.76 18.13 -16.96
C ASN A 515 33.13 17.78 -15.51
N TYR A 516 32.26 17.04 -14.84
CA TYR A 516 32.49 16.56 -13.48
C TYR A 516 32.26 15.05 -13.38
N THR A 517 33.07 14.39 -12.54
CA THR A 517 32.95 12.97 -12.19
C THR A 517 32.65 12.84 -10.71
N GLY A 518 31.52 12.23 -10.35
CA GLY A 518 31.20 11.85 -8.97
C GLY A 518 31.63 10.43 -8.70
N GLU A 519 32.26 10.19 -7.55
CA GLU A 519 32.67 8.85 -7.09
C GLU A 519 32.27 8.65 -5.64
N ILE A 520 31.52 7.58 -5.38
CA ILE A 520 31.11 7.17 -4.04
C ILE A 520 31.65 5.76 -3.74
N GLN A 521 32.27 5.63 -2.58
CA GLN A 521 32.77 4.38 -2.03
C GLN A 521 32.05 4.09 -0.71
N CYS A 522 31.41 2.94 -0.62
CA CYS A 522 30.74 2.45 0.56
C CYS A 522 31.41 1.19 1.09
N TYR A 523 31.26 0.93 2.39
CA TYR A 523 31.81 -0.25 3.04
C TYR A 523 30.91 -0.74 4.16
N ALA A 524 31.01 -2.02 4.49
CA ALA A 524 30.31 -2.62 5.63
C ALA A 524 31.23 -2.71 6.85
N VAL A 525 30.66 -2.53 8.04
CA VAL A 525 31.29 -2.81 9.34
C VAL A 525 30.40 -3.71 10.18
N GLN A 526 31.01 -4.51 11.05
CA GLN A 526 30.34 -5.39 12.01
C GLN A 526 30.69 -4.94 13.43
N TYR A 527 29.70 -4.85 14.32
CA TYR A 527 29.93 -4.63 15.74
C TYR A 527 30.31 -5.95 16.42
N GLN A 528 31.43 -5.96 17.14
CA GLN A 528 31.86 -7.07 17.98
C GLN A 528 31.99 -6.61 19.44
N GLU A 529 31.38 -7.36 20.35
CA GLU A 529 31.44 -7.07 21.79
C GLU A 529 32.90 -7.05 22.28
N GLY A 530 33.29 -6.00 22.99
CA GLY A 530 34.67 -5.78 23.46
C GLY A 530 35.66 -5.18 22.45
N LYS A 531 35.39 -5.24 21.13
CA LYS A 531 36.24 -4.62 20.09
C LYS A 531 35.61 -3.40 19.39
N GLY A 532 34.28 -3.25 19.46
CA GLY A 532 33.56 -2.19 18.76
C GLY A 532 33.33 -2.51 17.27
N TRP A 533 33.23 -1.48 16.44
CA TRP A 533 33.03 -1.63 14.99
C TRP A 533 34.33 -2.04 14.28
N THR A 534 34.36 -3.23 13.69
CA THR A 534 35.48 -3.75 12.89
C THR A 534 35.00 -4.22 11.51
N TYR A 535 35.90 -4.69 10.66
CA TYR A 535 35.53 -5.31 9.38
C TYR A 535 34.71 -6.59 9.59
N PRO A 536 33.74 -6.89 8.71
CA PRO A 536 32.98 -8.13 8.75
C PRO A 536 33.90 -9.35 8.84
N ARG A 537 33.55 -10.29 9.73
CA ARG A 537 34.24 -11.58 9.82
C ARG A 537 33.78 -12.46 8.64
N ASN A 538 34.74 -12.92 7.84
CA ASN A 538 34.51 -13.89 6.79
C ASN A 538 34.52 -15.29 7.38
N ASP A 539 33.36 -15.96 7.41
CA ASP A 539 33.23 -17.29 8.04
C ASP A 539 33.97 -18.40 7.29
N LYS A 540 34.32 -18.21 6.01
CA LYS A 540 35.12 -19.17 5.22
C LYS A 540 36.61 -19.08 5.51
N THR A 541 37.13 -17.87 5.72
CA THR A 541 38.58 -17.65 5.96
C THR A 541 38.90 -17.50 7.45
N GLY A 542 37.88 -17.28 8.28
CA GLY A 542 38.00 -17.00 9.71
C GLY A 542 38.57 -15.62 10.04
N LYS A 543 38.81 -14.76 9.03
CA LYS A 543 39.49 -13.46 9.15
C LYS A 543 38.52 -12.29 8.99
N GLU A 544 38.89 -11.14 9.55
CA GLU A 544 38.17 -9.86 9.36
C GLU A 544 38.64 -9.23 8.04
N GLU A 545 37.73 -9.05 7.08
CA GLU A 545 38.05 -8.62 5.71
C GLU A 545 37.14 -7.46 5.25
N PRO A 546 37.66 -6.48 4.50
CA PRO A 546 36.86 -5.35 4.04
C PRO A 546 35.91 -5.74 2.91
N VAL A 547 34.64 -5.33 3.03
CA VAL A 547 33.62 -5.42 1.96
C VAL A 547 33.34 -4.01 1.47
N GLU A 548 33.72 -3.69 0.23
CA GLU A 548 33.63 -2.34 -0.34
C GLU A 548 32.92 -2.34 -1.70
N GLU A 549 32.10 -1.33 -1.93
CA GLU A 549 31.47 -1.04 -3.23
C GLU A 549 31.89 0.36 -3.70
N THR A 550 32.33 0.49 -4.95
CA THR A 550 32.62 1.81 -5.56
C THR A 550 31.72 2.02 -6.76
N SER A 551 31.01 3.15 -6.79
CA SER A 551 30.17 3.59 -7.90
C SER A 551 30.64 4.95 -8.41
N SER A 552 30.59 5.16 -9.73
CA SER A 552 31.00 6.43 -10.36
C SER A 552 30.03 6.89 -11.45
N PHE A 553 29.95 8.20 -11.66
CA PHE A 553 29.11 8.83 -12.69
C PHE A 553 29.72 10.13 -13.20
N THR A 554 29.26 10.59 -14.36
CA THR A 554 29.73 11.83 -14.99
C THR A 554 28.58 12.71 -15.46
N PHE A 555 28.79 14.02 -15.43
CA PHE A 555 27.84 15.02 -15.93
C PHE A 555 28.56 16.29 -16.41
N LYS A 556 27.84 17.14 -17.14
CA LYS A 556 28.36 18.43 -17.65
C LYS A 556 27.42 19.58 -17.29
N THR A 557 27.97 20.67 -16.78
CA THR A 557 27.20 21.86 -16.36
C THR A 557 26.81 22.78 -17.53
N GLY A 558 25.72 23.53 -17.35
CA GLY A 558 25.29 24.62 -18.22
C GLY A 558 25.98 25.96 -17.91
N PRO A 559 25.46 27.11 -18.40
CA PRO A 559 25.97 28.43 -18.06
C PRO A 559 25.69 28.82 -16.60
N LYS A 560 26.57 29.60 -15.97
CA LYS A 560 26.29 30.28 -14.70
C LYS A 560 25.23 31.37 -14.94
N PRO A 561 24.08 31.37 -14.23
CA PRO A 561 23.10 32.45 -14.35
C PRO A 561 23.67 33.80 -13.93
N ASP A 562 23.26 34.87 -14.62
CA ASP A 562 23.60 36.26 -14.30
C ASP A 562 22.59 36.92 -13.34
N TYR A 563 21.78 36.09 -12.67
CA TYR A 563 20.83 36.44 -11.63
C TYR A 563 20.87 35.40 -10.50
N ILE A 564 20.29 35.73 -9.36
CA ILE A 564 20.08 34.83 -8.22
C ILE A 564 18.75 34.12 -8.44
N PRO A 565 18.75 32.80 -8.73
CA PRO A 565 17.50 32.06 -8.86
C PRO A 565 16.93 31.71 -7.48
N ASP A 566 15.60 31.62 -7.37
CA ASP A 566 14.90 31.25 -6.14
C ASP A 566 15.39 29.91 -5.57
N GLU A 567 15.79 28.96 -6.43
CA GLU A 567 16.36 27.66 -6.03
C GLU A 567 17.64 27.76 -5.20
N ASN A 568 18.32 28.91 -5.25
CA ASN A 568 19.52 29.19 -4.47
C ASN A 568 19.25 30.01 -3.20
N ILE A 569 18.00 30.41 -2.91
CA ILE A 569 17.65 31.21 -1.73
C ILE A 569 17.00 30.32 -0.67
N SER A 570 17.71 30.07 0.43
CA SER A 570 17.20 29.29 1.57
C SER A 570 16.48 30.14 2.60
N PHE A 571 16.70 31.46 2.64
CA PHE A 571 15.96 32.36 3.53
C PHE A 571 15.92 33.78 2.97
N SER A 572 14.81 34.48 3.19
CA SER A 572 14.70 35.91 2.86
C SER A 572 13.76 36.64 3.82
N TYR A 573 14.18 37.80 4.33
CA TYR A 573 13.32 38.78 4.97
C TYR A 573 13.59 40.19 4.41
N PRO A 574 12.56 40.98 4.02
CA PRO A 574 11.16 40.58 3.87
C PRO A 574 10.96 39.36 2.97
N VAL A 575 9.82 38.70 3.11
CA VAL A 575 9.47 37.55 2.25
C VAL A 575 8.98 38.08 0.90
N ASN A 576 9.36 37.45 -0.20
CA ASN A 576 8.80 37.83 -1.50
C ASN A 576 7.27 37.65 -1.45
N ARG A 577 6.55 38.67 -1.91
CA ARG A 577 5.09 38.84 -1.85
C ARG A 577 4.51 39.03 -0.45
N GLN A 578 5.32 39.41 0.54
CA GLN A 578 4.79 39.83 1.85
C GLN A 578 3.89 41.06 1.67
N ARG A 579 2.67 40.99 2.18
CA ARG A 579 1.65 42.03 2.09
C ARG A 579 1.81 43.11 3.15
N TYR A 580 2.28 42.78 4.34
CA TYR A 580 2.42 43.74 5.45
C TYR A 580 3.83 43.72 6.05
N VAL A 581 4.78 44.37 5.37
CA VAL A 581 6.14 44.57 5.88
C VAL A 581 6.15 45.71 6.90
N LEU A 582 6.46 45.38 8.16
CA LEU A 582 6.71 46.34 9.24
C LEU A 582 8.11 46.94 9.09
N LYS A 583 8.20 48.09 8.41
CA LYS A 583 9.47 48.66 7.91
C LYS A 583 10.49 49.05 8.98
N ASN A 584 10.08 49.22 10.24
CA ASN A 584 10.96 49.55 11.37
C ASN A 584 11.16 48.36 12.33
N GLU A 585 10.38 47.28 12.18
CA GLU A 585 10.55 46.05 12.96
C GLU A 585 11.89 45.38 12.61
N LEU A 586 12.43 44.56 13.51
CA LEU A 586 13.77 43.96 13.37
C LEU A 586 14.90 45.01 13.18
N ASN A 587 14.70 46.22 13.72
CA ASN A 587 15.56 47.38 13.57
C ASN A 587 15.77 47.81 12.10
N GLY A 588 14.78 47.54 11.23
CA GLY A 588 14.85 47.83 9.80
C GLY A 588 15.87 46.98 9.03
N LYS A 589 16.33 45.86 9.61
CA LYS A 589 17.29 44.96 8.96
C LYS A 589 16.60 43.95 8.06
N ALA A 590 17.23 43.65 6.93
CA ALA A 590 16.76 42.69 5.94
C ALA A 590 17.92 41.79 5.47
N THR A 591 17.62 40.53 5.18
CA THR A 591 18.62 39.51 4.85
C THR A 591 18.09 38.56 3.77
N ILE A 592 18.94 38.19 2.82
CA ILE A 592 18.73 37.06 1.90
C ILE A 592 19.91 36.09 2.07
N HIS A 593 19.64 34.84 2.39
CA HIS A 593 20.64 33.79 2.57
C HIS A 593 20.65 32.87 1.35
N LEU A 594 21.85 32.58 0.83
CA LEU A 594 22.04 31.69 -0.32
C LEU A 594 22.54 30.29 0.09
N ASP A 595 22.03 29.25 -0.57
CA ASP A 595 22.51 27.87 -0.43
C ASP A 595 23.98 27.75 -0.91
N GLN A 596 24.29 28.39 -2.05
CA GLN A 596 25.63 28.43 -2.65
C GLN A 596 26.02 29.86 -3.02
N ALA A 597 27.28 30.22 -2.77
CA ALA A 597 27.85 31.48 -3.21
C ALA A 597 27.91 31.55 -4.75
N GLN A 598 27.49 32.69 -5.31
CA GLN A 598 27.50 32.98 -6.75
C GLN A 598 28.56 34.04 -7.08
N ASP A 599 29.81 33.60 -7.08
CA ASP A 599 31.02 34.41 -7.33
C ASP A 599 30.96 35.28 -8.60
N ASN A 600 30.22 34.84 -9.62
CA ASN A 600 30.07 35.53 -10.89
C ASN A 600 29.27 36.84 -10.79
N ILE A 601 28.35 36.95 -9.82
CA ILE A 601 27.52 38.13 -9.59
C ILE A 601 27.77 38.79 -8.24
N LEU A 602 28.26 38.06 -7.24
CA LEU A 602 28.56 38.54 -5.89
C LEU A 602 30.01 38.16 -5.55
N ASN A 603 30.90 39.16 -5.52
CA ASN A 603 32.31 38.99 -5.14
C ASN A 603 32.80 40.23 -4.38
N GLY A 604 33.39 40.01 -3.20
CA GLY A 604 33.75 41.06 -2.25
C GLY A 604 32.53 41.69 -1.56
N ASP A 605 32.77 42.53 -0.56
CA ASP A 605 31.74 43.13 0.28
C ASP A 605 31.03 44.35 -0.36
N GLY A 606 31.58 44.86 -1.46
CA GLY A 606 31.09 46.03 -2.20
C GLY A 606 31.32 47.38 -1.51
N GLN A 607 32.02 47.40 -0.37
CA GLN A 607 32.24 48.59 0.47
C GLN A 607 33.70 49.06 0.42
N GLU A 608 34.66 48.15 0.20
CA GLU A 608 36.07 48.52 0.16
C GLU A 608 36.47 49.41 -1.02
N LEU A 609 37.51 50.24 -0.81
CA LEU A 609 38.03 51.15 -1.85
C LEU A 609 38.50 50.39 -3.11
N ASN A 610 38.87 49.12 -2.97
CA ASN A 610 39.30 48.22 -4.05
C ASN A 610 38.22 47.22 -4.49
N ALA A 611 36.98 47.33 -3.99
CA ALA A 611 35.92 46.40 -4.35
C ALA A 611 35.62 46.45 -5.87
N MET A 612 35.65 45.30 -6.54
CA MET A 612 35.43 45.22 -7.99
C MET A 612 33.97 45.41 -8.39
N LYS A 613 33.03 45.25 -7.45
CA LYS A 613 31.59 45.42 -7.66
C LYS A 613 31.02 46.45 -6.68
N LYS A 614 29.98 47.16 -7.13
CA LYS A 614 29.16 48.05 -6.31
C LYS A 614 27.73 47.51 -6.26
N TYR A 615 27.24 47.32 -5.05
CA TYR A 615 25.93 46.77 -4.78
C TYR A 615 24.91 47.86 -4.49
N SER A 616 23.70 47.75 -5.01
CA SER A 616 22.62 48.72 -4.74
C SER A 616 21.29 48.00 -4.69
N VAL A 617 20.40 48.48 -3.83
CA VAL A 617 18.99 48.05 -3.81
C VAL A 617 18.12 49.26 -4.11
N TYR A 618 17.20 49.11 -5.06
CA TYR A 618 16.24 50.13 -5.43
C TYR A 618 14.85 49.66 -5.02
N PHE A 619 14.13 50.51 -4.28
CA PHE A 619 12.73 50.32 -3.91
C PHE A 619 11.89 51.25 -4.78
N ILE A 620 11.17 50.67 -5.73
CA ILE A 620 10.36 51.37 -6.71
C ILE A 620 8.90 51.25 -6.28
N ALA A 621 8.24 52.36 -5.96
CA ALA A 621 6.85 52.34 -5.52
C ALA A 621 5.91 52.01 -6.70
N GLY A 622 4.96 51.10 -6.48
CA GLY A 622 4.00 50.66 -7.48
C GLY A 622 3.14 51.82 -8.01
N GLY A 623 3.02 51.91 -9.33
CA GLY A 623 2.23 52.94 -10.00
C GLY A 623 2.88 54.34 -10.04
N THR A 624 4.12 54.50 -9.58
CA THR A 624 4.87 55.76 -9.65
C THR A 624 6.30 55.55 -10.17
N SER A 625 7.04 56.64 -10.38
CA SER A 625 8.47 56.62 -10.64
C SER A 625 9.31 56.85 -9.38
N ASP A 626 8.67 56.93 -8.19
CA ASP A 626 9.36 57.20 -6.93
C ASP A 626 10.28 56.02 -6.62
N THR A 627 11.58 56.29 -6.55
CA THR A 627 12.60 55.27 -6.29
C THR A 627 13.45 55.68 -5.10
N ILE A 628 13.57 54.79 -4.12
CA ILE A 628 14.47 54.96 -2.97
C ILE A 628 15.64 54.01 -3.15
N LYS A 629 16.86 54.51 -2.95
CA LYS A 629 18.09 53.73 -3.09
C LYS A 629 18.75 53.47 -1.74
N THR A 630 19.20 52.25 -1.52
CA THR A 630 20.15 51.88 -0.46
C THR A 630 21.25 50.97 -1.02
N PHE A 631 22.12 50.47 -0.14
CA PHE A 631 23.20 49.55 -0.46
C PHE A 631 22.99 48.23 0.30
N PHE A 632 23.50 47.14 -0.28
CA PHE A 632 23.60 45.86 0.41
C PHE A 632 25.07 45.44 0.51
N THR A 633 25.38 44.58 1.47
CA THR A 633 26.68 43.92 1.60
C THR A 633 26.55 42.44 1.29
N TRP A 634 27.62 41.83 0.78
CA TRP A 634 27.72 40.39 0.57
C TRP A 634 28.75 39.82 1.56
N ASN A 635 28.34 38.85 2.37
CA ASN A 635 29.23 38.10 3.24
C ASN A 635 29.44 36.69 2.65
N GLU A 636 30.65 36.43 2.14
CA GLU A 636 30.96 35.16 1.49
C GLU A 636 30.96 33.97 2.46
N SER A 637 31.36 34.17 3.72
CA SER A 637 31.40 33.11 4.73
C SER A 637 29.99 32.68 5.16
N SER A 638 29.12 33.64 5.44
CA SER A 638 27.74 33.36 5.84
C SER A 638 26.78 33.22 4.66
N LYS A 639 27.21 33.51 3.43
CA LYS A 639 26.40 33.53 2.20
C LYS A 639 25.17 34.45 2.32
N ASP A 640 25.31 35.54 3.07
CA ASP A 640 24.24 36.49 3.32
C ASP A 640 24.40 37.76 2.48
N ILE A 641 23.30 38.18 1.87
CA ILE A 641 23.07 39.54 1.41
C ILE A 641 22.37 40.29 2.54
N GLN A 642 23.01 41.32 3.09
CA GLN A 642 22.45 42.15 4.17
C GLN A 642 22.16 43.55 3.68
N TYR A 643 20.98 44.08 3.99
CA TYR A 643 20.56 45.43 3.63
C TYR A 643 19.59 46.01 4.67
N ASN A 644 19.38 47.33 4.63
CA ASN A 644 18.41 47.99 5.51
C ASN A 644 17.19 48.44 4.72
N LEU A 645 16.01 48.30 5.31
CA LEU A 645 14.77 48.91 4.87
C LEU A 645 14.87 50.44 5.07
N PRO A 646 14.76 51.26 4.01
CA PRO A 646 14.91 52.70 4.15
C PRO A 646 13.81 53.33 5.01
N VAL A 647 14.17 54.25 5.90
CA VAL A 647 13.22 55.02 6.71
C VAL A 647 12.20 55.81 5.87
N GLY A 648 12.55 56.14 4.61
CA GLY A 648 11.69 56.86 3.67
C GLY A 648 10.63 56.02 2.98
N LEU A 649 10.54 54.71 3.23
CA LEU A 649 9.46 53.89 2.66
C LEU A 649 8.09 54.39 3.17
N LYS A 650 7.16 54.62 2.25
CA LYS A 650 5.78 55.04 2.56
C LYS A 650 5.02 53.84 3.13
N ASN A 651 4.13 54.06 4.09
CA ASN A 651 3.24 53.01 4.59
C ASN A 651 2.20 52.63 3.53
N ASN A 652 1.64 51.43 3.64
CA ASN A 652 0.57 50.95 2.78
C ASN A 652 0.89 51.00 1.27
N THR A 653 2.17 50.81 0.91
CA THR A 653 2.69 51.02 -0.46
C THR A 653 3.36 49.74 -0.97
N ILE A 654 3.03 49.34 -2.19
CA ILE A 654 3.67 48.20 -2.88
C ILE A 654 5.01 48.67 -3.42
N TYR A 655 6.07 47.91 -3.18
CA TYR A 655 7.41 48.15 -3.68
C TYR A 655 7.89 46.98 -4.52
N LYS A 656 8.36 47.28 -5.74
CA LYS A 656 9.27 46.41 -6.48
C LYS A 656 10.68 46.69 -6.00
N VAL A 657 11.35 45.66 -5.50
CA VAL A 657 12.69 45.77 -4.93
C VAL A 657 13.68 45.08 -5.85
N GLU A 658 14.59 45.86 -6.41
CA GLU A 658 15.58 45.39 -7.36
C GLU A 658 16.99 45.44 -6.76
N PHE A 659 17.68 44.31 -6.78
CA PHE A 659 19.06 44.17 -6.35
C PHE A 659 19.98 44.26 -7.56
N TRP A 660 20.96 45.14 -7.50
CA TRP A 660 21.89 45.41 -8.60
C TRP A 660 23.33 45.16 -8.18
N SER A 661 24.06 44.44 -9.03
CA SER A 661 25.50 44.21 -8.91
C SER A 661 26.17 44.78 -10.16
N ALA A 662 26.81 45.93 -10.02
CA ALA A 662 27.49 46.63 -11.12
C ALA A 662 29.02 46.55 -10.95
N GLU A 663 29.77 46.46 -12.04
CA GLU A 663 31.22 46.56 -12.00
C GLU A 663 31.66 47.99 -11.64
N LYS A 664 32.70 48.11 -10.82
CA LYS A 664 33.32 49.39 -10.51
C LYS A 664 34.23 49.77 -11.68
N ILE A 665 33.75 50.66 -12.55
CA ILE A 665 34.59 51.22 -13.63
C ILE A 665 35.66 52.10 -12.97
N GLY A 666 36.92 51.66 -13.02
CA GLY A 666 38.06 52.49 -12.63
C GLY A 666 38.15 53.72 -13.55
N SER A 667 38.52 54.88 -12.99
CA SER A 667 38.64 56.16 -13.70
C SER A 667 39.61 56.16 -14.90
N MET A 668 40.36 55.07 -15.13
CA MET A 668 41.22 54.86 -16.31
C MET A 668 40.55 54.11 -17.48
N MET A 669 39.36 53.52 -17.32
CA MET A 669 38.68 52.73 -18.38
C MET A 669 37.53 53.46 -19.07
N ALA A 670 37.29 54.73 -18.77
CA ALA A 670 36.29 55.55 -19.48
C ALA A 670 36.72 55.95 -20.91
N ALA A 671 37.89 55.51 -21.38
CA ALA A 671 38.39 55.79 -22.73
C ALA A 671 38.91 54.53 -23.43
N SER A 672 38.01 53.75 -24.05
CA SER A 672 38.24 53.09 -25.35
C SER A 672 37.09 52.13 -25.71
N ALA A 673 35.91 52.68 -26.02
CA ALA A 673 35.06 52.03 -27.02
C ALA A 673 35.66 52.29 -28.42
N ALA A 674 36.87 51.78 -28.66
CA ALA A 674 37.50 51.86 -29.97
C ALA A 674 37.10 50.63 -30.78
N LEU A 675 36.50 50.85 -31.95
CA LEU A 675 36.32 49.84 -33.00
C LEU A 675 37.66 49.14 -33.26
N GLN A 676 37.81 47.89 -32.83
CA GLN A 676 38.96 47.09 -33.23
C GLN A 676 38.67 46.45 -34.58
N ALA A 677 39.40 46.90 -35.59
CA ALA A 677 39.43 46.29 -36.91
C ALA A 677 40.34 45.06 -36.88
N GLN A 678 39.79 43.87 -37.11
CA GLN A 678 40.60 42.67 -37.32
C GLN A 678 40.85 42.49 -38.81
N SER A 679 42.12 42.42 -39.21
CA SER A 679 42.53 42.07 -40.57
C SER A 679 43.14 40.66 -40.59
N LYS A 680 42.60 39.77 -41.42
CA LYS A 680 43.09 38.39 -41.60
C LYS A 680 43.69 38.25 -42.99
N MET A 681 44.93 37.77 -43.07
CA MET A 681 45.60 37.47 -44.34
C MET A 681 45.11 36.13 -44.87
N ILE A 682 44.58 36.12 -46.10
CA ILE A 682 44.15 34.90 -46.80
C ILE A 682 45.16 34.67 -47.91
N ALA A 683 45.97 33.61 -47.81
CA ALA A 683 46.90 33.21 -48.85
C ALA A 683 46.38 31.97 -49.56
N THR A 684 46.16 32.05 -50.88
CA THR A 684 46.66 31.01 -51.80
C THR A 684 46.64 31.43 -53.29
N ASN A 685 47.77 31.10 -53.93
CA ASN A 685 48.03 30.84 -55.36
C ASN A 685 48.38 31.99 -56.35
N VAL A 686 49.67 31.95 -56.72
CA VAL A 686 50.31 32.24 -58.02
C VAL A 686 49.91 33.53 -58.73
N LYS A 687 50.34 34.67 -58.17
CA LYS A 687 50.86 35.88 -58.86
C LYS A 687 50.85 37.10 -57.91
N GLY A 688 51.57 37.01 -56.79
CA GLY A 688 52.11 38.17 -56.06
C GLY A 688 51.20 39.39 -55.81
N VAL A 689 49.91 39.21 -55.52
CA VAL A 689 49.02 40.30 -55.05
C VAL A 689 48.49 39.94 -53.66
N GLU A 690 48.80 40.78 -52.67
CA GLU A 690 48.30 40.66 -51.31
C GLU A 690 46.94 41.37 -51.19
N THR A 691 45.87 40.64 -50.84
CA THR A 691 44.56 41.23 -50.50
C THR A 691 44.29 41.12 -49.01
N LYS A 692 44.05 42.27 -48.37
CA LYS A 692 43.76 42.43 -46.94
C LYS A 692 42.24 42.59 -46.75
N GLN A 693 41.59 41.69 -46.00
CA GLN A 693 40.19 41.85 -45.63
C GLN A 693 40.10 42.36 -44.18
N THR A 694 39.44 43.50 -44.00
CA THR A 694 39.29 44.19 -42.70
C THR A 694 37.83 44.15 -42.29
N SER A 695 37.53 43.60 -41.10
CA SER A 695 36.18 43.57 -40.53
C SER A 695 36.15 44.25 -39.16
N ALA A 696 35.12 45.05 -38.91
CA ALA A 696 34.87 45.70 -37.63
C ALA A 696 33.93 44.83 -36.77
N ALA A 697 34.35 44.48 -35.56
CA ALA A 697 33.51 43.81 -34.58
C ALA A 697 33.06 44.81 -33.51
N SER A 698 31.76 45.11 -33.44
CA SER A 698 31.18 45.83 -32.31
C SER A 698 30.87 44.83 -31.19
N ALA A 699 31.52 44.97 -30.03
CA ALA A 699 31.07 44.29 -28.82
C ALA A 699 29.71 44.88 -28.43
N ALA A 700 28.65 44.08 -28.46
CA ALA A 700 27.34 44.50 -27.98
C ALA A 700 27.46 44.87 -26.49
N LEU A 701 27.11 46.11 -26.13
CA LEU A 701 27.02 46.54 -24.74
C LEU A 701 25.99 45.66 -24.01
N LYS A 702 26.46 44.92 -23.00
CA LYS A 702 25.63 44.05 -22.17
C LYS A 702 24.64 44.94 -21.41
N ILE A 703 23.34 44.85 -21.72
CA ILE A 703 22.30 45.60 -21.01
C ILE A 703 22.32 45.13 -19.54
N VAL A 704 22.59 46.07 -18.62
CA VAL A 704 22.63 45.78 -17.18
C VAL A 704 21.19 45.57 -16.70
N LYS A 705 20.94 44.47 -16.00
CA LYS A 705 19.65 44.08 -15.41
C LYS A 705 19.82 43.78 -13.92
N PRO A 706 18.76 43.84 -13.09
CA PRO A 706 18.88 43.45 -11.69
C PRO A 706 19.27 41.98 -11.55
N VAL A 707 20.10 41.67 -10.55
CA VAL A 707 20.52 40.31 -10.21
C VAL A 707 19.47 39.56 -9.39
N TYR A 708 18.56 40.26 -8.71
CA TYR A 708 17.40 39.67 -8.05
C TYR A 708 16.27 40.70 -7.98
N THR A 709 15.03 40.24 -7.98
CA THR A 709 13.86 41.11 -7.86
C THR A 709 12.82 40.44 -6.97
N MET A 710 12.31 41.20 -6.01
CA MET A 710 11.22 40.75 -5.14
C MET A 710 10.19 41.87 -4.98
N TYR A 711 8.99 41.51 -4.54
CA TYR A 711 7.87 42.42 -4.36
C TYR A 711 7.36 42.32 -2.95
N TYR A 712 7.00 43.42 -2.33
CA TYR A 712 6.27 43.40 -1.06
C TYR A 712 5.47 44.68 -0.89
N ARG A 713 4.56 44.70 0.07
CA ARG A 713 3.82 45.89 0.48
C ARG A 713 4.17 46.24 1.92
N THR A 714 4.41 47.51 2.18
CA THR A 714 4.62 48.01 3.54
C THR A 714 3.30 48.08 4.30
N SER A 715 3.33 47.75 5.59
CA SER A 715 2.17 47.86 6.47
C SER A 715 1.70 49.32 6.63
N ALA A 716 0.46 49.51 7.05
CA ALA A 716 -0.06 50.76 7.60
C ALA A 716 0.72 51.20 8.86
N PHE A 717 1.37 50.26 9.54
CA PHE A 717 2.15 50.45 10.76
C PHE A 717 3.65 50.30 10.52
N ASN A 718 4.45 50.92 11.37
CA ASN A 718 5.91 50.84 11.25
C ASN A 718 6.49 49.64 11.99
N ASN A 719 5.93 49.33 13.16
CA ASN A 719 6.34 48.25 14.06
C ASN A 719 5.13 47.44 14.50
N LEU A 720 5.37 46.24 15.04
CA LEU A 720 4.31 45.39 15.57
C LEU A 720 3.58 46.05 16.75
N ASN A 721 4.27 46.87 17.54
CA ASN A 721 3.66 47.55 18.69
C ASN A 721 2.51 48.46 18.27
N ASP A 722 2.75 49.32 17.28
CA ASP A 722 1.75 50.25 16.76
C ASP A 722 0.53 49.50 16.18
N LYS A 723 0.80 48.38 15.49
CA LYS A 723 -0.23 47.50 14.93
C LYS A 723 -1.10 46.87 16.02
N LEU A 724 -0.49 46.40 17.10
CA LEU A 724 -1.21 45.82 18.24
C LEU A 724 -1.90 46.88 19.13
N ASP A 725 -1.40 48.11 19.20
CA ASP A 725 -2.05 49.24 19.87
C ASP A 725 -3.34 49.65 19.15
N ALA A 726 -3.33 49.64 17.81
CA ALA A 726 -4.52 49.92 17.00
C ALA A 726 -5.63 48.86 17.15
N MET A 727 -5.32 47.69 17.71
CA MET A 727 -6.28 46.63 18.01
C MET A 727 -7.04 46.85 19.33
N GLY A 728 -6.70 47.87 20.12
CA GLY A 728 -7.40 48.19 21.37
C GLY A 728 -7.04 47.26 22.55
N ASN A 729 -7.96 47.15 23.51
CA ASN A 729 -7.79 46.29 24.68
C ASN A 729 -8.14 44.85 24.35
N TRP A 730 -7.48 43.92 25.04
CA TRP A 730 -7.75 42.50 24.92
C TRP A 730 -8.55 42.02 26.12
N THR A 731 -9.56 41.20 25.88
CA THR A 731 -10.41 40.59 26.92
C THR A 731 -10.51 39.09 26.65
N ALA A 732 -10.69 38.29 27.69
CA ALA A 732 -10.80 36.84 27.54
C ALA A 732 -12.17 36.33 28.01
N GLY A 733 -12.81 35.53 27.16
CA GLY A 733 -14.02 34.78 27.52
C GLY A 733 -13.73 33.29 27.61
N GLN A 734 -14.16 32.64 28.69
CA GLN A 734 -14.11 31.18 28.80
C GLN A 734 -15.14 30.54 27.86
N LYS A 735 -14.71 29.60 27.03
CA LYS A 735 -15.60 28.73 26.26
C LYS A 735 -15.04 27.31 26.29
N ASN A 736 -15.76 26.40 26.94
CA ASN A 736 -15.24 25.08 27.29
C ASN A 736 -13.93 25.23 28.11
N ASN A 737 -12.90 24.43 27.82
CA ASN A 737 -11.61 24.45 28.53
C ASN A 737 -10.57 25.37 27.86
N ALA A 738 -11.03 26.43 27.20
CA ALA A 738 -10.18 27.36 26.46
C ALA A 738 -10.62 28.80 26.70
N LEU A 739 -9.64 29.69 26.71
CA LEU A 739 -9.86 31.14 26.74
C LEU A 739 -9.80 31.66 25.33
N ASN A 740 -10.88 32.28 24.87
CA ASN A 740 -10.88 33.04 23.63
C ASN A 740 -10.54 34.48 24.01
N ILE A 741 -9.33 34.89 23.65
CA ILE A 741 -8.83 36.23 23.87
C ILE A 741 -9.17 37.04 22.63
N THR A 742 -10.03 38.02 22.80
CA THR A 742 -10.53 38.89 21.73
C THR A 742 -10.22 40.33 22.03
N ASN A 743 -9.93 41.10 20.99
CA ASN A 743 -9.75 42.53 21.11
C ASN A 743 -11.08 43.29 20.97
N ASP A 744 -11.14 44.54 21.44
CA ASP A 744 -12.36 45.37 21.46
C ASP A 744 -12.47 46.36 20.29
N VAL A 745 -11.41 46.54 19.50
CA VAL A 745 -11.37 47.42 18.31
C VAL A 745 -11.11 46.61 17.05
N MET A 746 -11.85 46.85 15.96
CA MET A 746 -11.54 46.21 14.68
C MET A 746 -10.20 46.71 14.14
N ALA A 747 -9.30 45.78 13.82
CA ALA A 747 -8.01 46.13 13.24
C ALA A 747 -8.20 46.75 11.85
N THR A 748 -7.57 47.89 11.59
CA THR A 748 -7.57 48.53 10.25
C THR A 748 -6.74 47.74 9.23
N GLU A 749 -5.83 46.89 9.70
CA GLU A 749 -5.03 45.96 8.91
C GLU A 749 -4.99 44.61 9.64
N HIS A 750 -5.24 43.52 8.92
CA HIS A 750 -5.08 42.16 9.43
C HIS A 750 -3.60 41.77 9.55
N PHE A 751 -3.32 40.58 10.10
CA PHE A 751 -1.98 40.02 9.99
C PHE A 751 -1.68 39.58 8.56
N ASP A 752 -0.40 39.38 8.24
CA ASP A 752 0.02 38.71 7.02
C ASP A 752 -0.04 37.19 7.22
N GLU A 753 -0.35 36.42 6.17
CA GLU A 753 -0.21 34.96 6.19
C GLU A 753 1.17 34.51 6.70
N TYR A 754 2.24 35.21 6.32
CA TYR A 754 3.59 34.87 6.79
C TYR A 754 3.79 35.16 8.29
N GLU A 755 3.05 36.13 8.84
CA GLU A 755 3.07 36.47 10.26
C GLU A 755 2.43 35.37 11.10
N THR A 756 1.34 34.74 10.64
CA THR A 756 0.55 33.78 11.42
C THR A 756 0.74 32.32 11.02
N GLY A 757 1.00 32.05 9.73
CA GLY A 757 1.12 30.72 9.12
C GLY A 757 2.56 30.30 8.79
N GLY A 758 3.52 31.24 8.80
CA GLY A 758 4.90 30.96 8.39
C GLY A 758 5.07 30.90 6.88
N PHE A 759 6.26 30.50 6.41
CA PHE A 759 6.54 30.47 4.97
C PHE A 759 7.59 29.41 4.61
N THR A 760 7.47 28.85 3.41
CA THR A 760 8.53 28.03 2.84
C THR A 760 9.56 28.92 2.14
N ALA A 761 10.85 28.62 2.34
CA ALA A 761 11.96 29.23 1.63
C ALA A 761 11.72 29.26 0.10
N PRO A 762 12.25 30.25 -0.64
CA PRO A 762 12.13 30.27 -2.10
C PRO A 762 12.70 29.01 -2.79
N ASN A 763 13.71 28.36 -2.20
CA ASN A 763 14.25 27.10 -2.71
C ASN A 763 13.32 25.87 -2.49
N GLY A 764 12.21 26.03 -1.77
CA GLY A 764 11.23 24.99 -1.50
C GLY A 764 11.62 23.96 -0.43
N LYS A 765 12.82 24.06 0.18
CA LYS A 765 13.37 23.00 1.05
C LYS A 765 13.07 23.18 2.54
N SER A 766 12.95 24.42 3.01
CA SER A 766 12.85 24.72 4.44
C SER A 766 11.58 25.48 4.76
N PHE A 767 10.79 24.98 5.72
CA PHE A 767 9.67 25.71 6.30
C PHE A 767 10.17 26.56 7.48
N TYR A 768 9.86 27.86 7.45
CA TYR A 768 10.09 28.78 8.55
C TYR A 768 8.79 28.99 9.32
N PRO A 769 8.84 28.94 10.67
CA PRO A 769 7.65 29.17 11.49
C PRO A 769 7.10 30.58 11.30
N PRO A 770 5.86 30.84 11.76
CA PRO A 770 5.24 32.16 11.75
C PRO A 770 6.18 33.26 12.26
N LEU A 771 6.18 34.42 11.59
CA LEU A 771 7.01 35.56 12.03
C LEU A 771 6.54 36.08 13.40
N LEU A 772 5.27 35.90 13.74
CA LEU A 772 4.69 36.23 15.03
C LEU A 772 4.74 35.02 15.97
N ASN A 773 5.37 35.19 17.12
CA ASN A 773 5.29 34.26 18.24
C ASN A 773 4.51 34.89 19.39
N ILE A 774 3.48 34.19 19.87
CA ILE A 774 2.60 34.65 20.95
C ILE A 774 2.76 33.69 22.11
N ASN A 775 3.04 34.24 23.29
CA ASN A 775 3.18 33.48 24.51
C ASN A 775 2.44 34.15 25.67
N ILE A 776 1.93 33.37 26.61
CA ILE A 776 1.39 33.88 27.87
C ILE A 776 2.33 33.38 28.95
N ALA A 777 2.85 34.31 29.76
CA ALA A 777 3.79 33.97 30.81
C ALA A 777 3.15 32.95 31.76
N TRP A 778 3.75 31.77 31.81
CA TRP A 778 3.29 30.68 32.67
C TRP A 778 3.69 30.96 34.13
N ASP A 779 2.71 31.00 35.03
CA ASP A 779 2.87 31.26 36.46
C ASP A 779 2.59 30.00 37.28
N ASN A 780 3.65 29.32 37.71
CA ASN A 780 3.53 28.03 38.39
C ASN A 780 2.86 28.11 39.77
N LYS A 781 2.75 29.31 40.38
CA LYS A 781 2.22 29.46 41.74
C LYS A 781 0.70 29.29 41.81
N GLN A 782 0.00 29.26 40.68
CA GLN A 782 -1.45 29.17 40.61
C GLN A 782 -1.95 27.72 40.77
N GLN A 783 -3.13 27.53 41.36
CA GLN A 783 -3.70 26.19 41.58
C GLN A 783 -3.85 25.46 40.23
N ASN A 784 -3.53 24.16 40.20
CA ASN A 784 -3.27 23.30 39.03
C ASN A 784 -1.96 23.46 38.25
N ASP A 785 -1.25 24.59 38.28
CA ASP A 785 0.12 24.65 37.72
C ASP A 785 1.15 24.01 38.66
N ARG A 786 0.83 23.91 39.96
CA ARG A 786 1.61 23.11 40.92
C ARG A 786 1.69 21.62 40.55
N PHE A 787 0.80 21.12 39.69
CA PHE A 787 0.92 19.77 39.13
C PHE A 787 2.23 19.60 38.32
N ALA A 788 2.72 20.70 37.72
CA ALA A 788 3.99 20.76 37.04
C ALA A 788 5.19 20.99 38.00
N ASP A 789 5.01 21.82 39.03
CA ASP A 789 6.08 22.21 39.98
C ASP A 789 6.32 21.23 41.13
N GLU A 790 5.31 20.48 41.60
CA GLU A 790 5.46 19.44 42.64
C GLU A 790 6.16 18.17 42.10
N ASN A 791 6.90 18.34 41.00
CA ASN A 791 7.55 17.30 40.27
C ASN A 791 6.59 16.16 39.93
N ILE A 792 5.26 16.29 39.77
CA ILE A 792 4.45 15.08 39.50
C ILE A 792 4.81 14.48 38.12
N TYR A 793 5.22 15.29 37.13
CA TYR A 793 5.80 14.79 35.87
C TYR A 793 7.22 14.22 36.03
N THR A 794 7.97 14.72 37.01
CA THR A 794 9.35 14.31 37.33
C THR A 794 9.41 13.15 38.35
N ASN A 795 8.35 12.98 39.14
CA ASN A 795 8.09 12.04 40.24
C ASN A 795 7.05 10.99 39.85
N ALA A 796 6.33 11.14 38.73
CA ALA A 796 5.61 10.03 38.08
C ALA A 796 6.54 8.83 37.86
N PHE A 797 7.86 9.07 37.85
CA PHE A 797 8.90 8.04 37.86
C PHE A 797 9.83 8.04 39.06
N SER A 798 9.37 8.48 40.22
CA SER A 798 9.91 7.91 41.46
C SER A 798 9.41 6.46 41.70
N LEU A 799 8.81 5.84 40.66
CA LEU A 799 8.75 4.42 40.34
C LEU A 799 9.99 3.90 39.57
N ALA A 800 11.13 4.60 39.64
CA ALA A 800 12.39 4.26 38.97
C ALA A 800 12.98 2.87 39.30
N PHE A 801 12.26 1.98 40.00
CA PHE A 801 12.65 0.59 40.22
C PHE A 801 11.65 -0.47 39.68
N LYS A 802 10.59 -0.11 38.93
CA LYS A 802 9.60 -1.09 38.40
C LYS A 802 9.04 -0.81 36.98
N ASN A 803 9.75 -0.08 36.12
CA ASN A 803 9.47 0.08 34.67
C ASN A 803 8.03 0.47 34.28
N VAL A 804 7.42 1.45 34.95
CA VAL A 804 6.24 2.10 34.36
C VAL A 804 6.72 2.99 33.21
N THR A 805 5.97 3.05 32.12
CA THR A 805 6.21 3.92 30.97
C THR A 805 5.02 4.86 30.84
N THR A 806 5.28 6.16 30.80
CA THR A 806 4.26 7.21 30.68
C THR A 806 4.72 8.07 29.53
N ASP A 807 3.90 8.10 28.50
CA ASP A 807 3.96 9.13 27.49
C ASP A 807 2.82 10.08 27.82
N PHE A 808 3.11 11.38 27.91
CA PHE A 808 2.01 12.33 27.91
C PHE A 808 1.99 13.19 26.65
N GLY A 809 0.78 13.26 26.09
CA GLY A 809 0.54 13.39 24.65
C GLY A 809 1.08 14.64 23.98
N VAL A 810 1.02 14.61 22.64
CA VAL A 810 1.64 15.50 21.64
C VAL A 810 3.05 15.96 22.04
N ASN A 811 4.06 15.18 21.63
CA ASN A 811 5.49 15.44 21.87
C ASN A 811 5.92 16.90 21.59
N GLN A 812 5.33 17.55 20.58
CA GLN A 812 5.61 18.96 20.24
C GLN A 812 5.30 19.96 21.35
N LEU A 813 4.46 19.61 22.35
CA LEU A 813 4.18 20.45 23.53
C LEU A 813 5.27 20.38 24.60
N ARG A 814 6.03 19.27 24.69
CA ARG A 814 6.88 18.95 25.87
C ARG A 814 8.37 18.85 25.56
N GLU A 815 8.75 19.06 24.30
CA GLU A 815 9.86 18.34 23.68
C GLU A 815 11.29 18.72 24.09
N LYS A 816 11.52 19.57 25.09
CA LYS A 816 12.91 19.82 25.53
C LYS A 816 13.14 19.84 27.03
N VAL A 817 12.55 18.88 27.75
CA VAL A 817 12.81 18.63 29.19
C VAL A 817 12.00 19.59 30.07
N ILE A 818 10.76 19.18 30.39
CA ILE A 818 9.87 19.61 31.51
C ILE A 818 9.91 21.10 31.86
N VAL A 819 8.81 21.83 31.59
CA VAL A 819 8.09 22.75 32.53
C VAL A 819 6.94 23.51 31.83
N LYS A 820 6.85 23.64 30.49
CA LYS A 820 5.74 24.42 29.85
C LYS A 820 5.23 23.79 28.55
N PRO A 821 3.90 23.66 28.34
CA PRO A 821 3.35 23.29 27.05
C PRO A 821 3.61 24.42 26.03
N THR A 822 4.43 24.15 25.03
CA THR A 822 4.93 25.16 24.06
C THR A 822 3.89 25.66 23.06
N LYS A 823 2.77 24.95 22.90
CA LYS A 823 1.67 25.26 21.95
C LYS A 823 0.31 25.33 22.67
N THR A 824 0.22 26.11 23.74
CA THR A 824 -1.10 26.41 24.34
C THR A 824 -1.87 27.48 23.58
N ILE A 825 -1.20 28.23 22.70
CA ILE A 825 -1.77 29.32 21.92
C ILE A 825 -1.87 28.91 20.47
N ASP A 826 -3.06 29.09 19.89
CA ASP A 826 -3.33 28.88 18.47
C ASP A 826 -3.43 30.25 17.77
N PRO A 827 -2.37 30.72 17.08
CA PRO A 827 -2.41 31.96 16.31
C PRO A 827 -3.15 31.79 14.98
N GLY A 828 -3.52 30.58 14.57
CA GLY A 828 -4.19 30.32 13.29
C GLY A 828 -5.62 30.89 13.20
N ARG A 829 -6.16 31.37 14.33
CA ARG A 829 -7.42 32.10 14.39
C ARG A 829 -7.29 33.61 14.24
N LEU A 830 -6.06 34.13 14.21
CA LEU A 830 -5.84 35.52 13.84
C LEU A 830 -6.24 35.72 12.38
N LEU A 831 -6.97 36.81 12.15
CA LEU A 831 -7.33 37.20 10.80
C LEU A 831 -6.06 37.58 10.09
N HIS A 832 -5.84 36.95 8.94
CA HIS A 832 -4.69 37.22 8.10
C HIS A 832 -5.13 37.36 6.65
N ASP A 833 -4.40 38.19 5.92
CA ASP A 833 -4.57 38.33 4.48
C ASP A 833 -3.51 37.52 3.75
N LYS A 834 -3.91 36.91 2.62
CA LYS A 834 -3.01 36.13 1.77
C LYS A 834 -1.84 36.98 1.27
N PRO A 835 -0.71 36.37 0.90
CA PRO A 835 0.39 37.09 0.24
C PRO A 835 -0.09 37.86 -1.00
N LEU A 836 0.70 38.84 -1.44
CA LEU A 836 0.42 39.58 -2.68
C LEU A 836 0.31 38.61 -3.85
N SER A 837 -0.78 38.70 -4.61
CA SER A 837 -0.86 38.05 -5.91
C SER A 837 0.10 38.73 -6.90
N PRO A 838 0.57 38.03 -7.96
CA PRO A 838 1.38 38.65 -9.00
C PRO A 838 0.73 39.91 -9.61
N ALA A 839 -0.60 39.89 -9.75
CA ALA A 839 -1.38 41.01 -10.29
C ALA A 839 -1.34 42.23 -9.34
N GLU A 840 -1.52 42.02 -8.03
CA GLU A 840 -1.41 43.10 -7.05
C GLU A 840 0.02 43.65 -6.95
N ALA A 841 1.02 42.78 -7.05
CA ALA A 841 2.43 43.17 -7.03
C ALA A 841 2.87 43.96 -8.29
N GLY A 842 2.02 44.01 -9.33
CA GLY A 842 2.37 44.62 -10.62
C GLY A 842 3.44 43.81 -11.38
N GLU A 843 3.55 42.52 -11.10
CA GLU A 843 4.46 41.62 -11.80
C GLU A 843 3.98 41.44 -13.25
N PRO A 844 4.88 41.49 -14.24
CA PRO A 844 4.54 41.09 -15.60
C PRO A 844 4.14 39.62 -15.56
N VAL A 845 2.85 39.35 -15.78
CA VAL A 845 2.33 37.99 -15.93
C VAL A 845 3.03 37.41 -17.15
N VAL A 846 3.97 36.49 -16.93
CA VAL A 846 4.55 35.72 -18.03
C VAL A 846 3.36 35.03 -18.71
N ALA A 847 3.09 35.38 -19.96
CA ALA A 847 2.22 34.58 -20.80
C ALA A 847 2.81 33.17 -20.76
N SER A 848 2.15 32.27 -20.03
CA SER A 848 2.55 30.87 -20.01
C SER A 848 2.66 30.44 -21.46
N GLY A 849 3.83 29.93 -21.83
CA GLY A 849 4.07 29.41 -23.17
C GLY A 849 2.93 28.50 -23.57
N THR A 850 2.57 28.57 -24.86
CA THR A 850 1.58 27.74 -25.55
C THR A 850 1.28 26.44 -24.78
N PRO A 851 0.02 26.19 -24.36
CA PRO A 851 -0.34 24.91 -23.77
C PRO A 851 0.08 23.81 -24.74
N LYS A 852 0.82 22.81 -24.27
CA LYS A 852 1.04 21.59 -25.06
C LYS A 852 -0.33 20.96 -25.28
N ILE A 853 -0.81 21.09 -26.51
CA ILE A 853 -1.98 20.41 -27.03
C ILE A 853 -1.63 18.92 -27.06
N ASN A 854 -2.14 18.15 -26.09
CA ASN A 854 -2.46 16.75 -26.30
C ASN A 854 -3.96 16.69 -26.65
N SER A 855 -4.23 16.16 -27.84
CA SER A 855 -5.51 16.14 -28.52
C SER A 855 -6.62 15.43 -27.73
N GLY A 856 -7.66 16.17 -27.37
CA GLY A 856 -8.95 15.66 -26.91
C GLY A 856 -9.97 16.81 -26.81
N ARG A 857 -11.05 16.73 -27.58
CA ARG A 857 -11.94 17.84 -27.99
C ARG A 857 -12.92 18.31 -26.90
N GLY A 858 -13.25 19.61 -26.89
CA GLY A 858 -14.50 20.13 -26.30
C GLY A 858 -14.41 21.58 -25.78
N TYR A 859 -14.96 22.54 -26.53
CA TYR A 859 -14.97 23.98 -26.25
C TYR A 859 -15.86 24.36 -25.05
N THR A 860 -15.44 25.36 -24.26
CA THR A 860 -16.39 26.28 -23.59
C THR A 860 -15.81 27.70 -23.58
N ILE A 861 -16.49 28.60 -24.29
CA ILE A 861 -16.20 30.03 -24.32
C ILE A 861 -16.66 30.64 -22.99
N LYS A 862 -15.76 31.23 -22.20
CA LYS A 862 -16.14 32.16 -21.13
C LYS A 862 -16.16 33.57 -21.71
N ILE A 863 -17.36 34.05 -22.02
CA ILE A 863 -17.65 35.46 -22.31
C ILE A 863 -17.38 36.27 -21.01
N PRO A 864 -16.76 37.46 -21.08
CA PRO A 864 -16.62 38.33 -19.92
C PRO A 864 -18.01 38.81 -19.49
N VAL A 865 -18.50 38.30 -18.35
CA VAL A 865 -19.72 38.83 -17.75
C VAL A 865 -19.35 40.08 -16.96
N VAL A 866 -19.74 41.21 -17.53
CA VAL A 866 -19.87 42.51 -16.88
C VAL A 866 -20.71 42.37 -15.61
N ASN A 867 -20.27 43.03 -14.55
CA ASN A 867 -21.00 43.24 -13.30
C ASN A 867 -22.52 43.32 -13.47
N SER A 868 -23.25 42.39 -12.83
CA SER A 868 -24.58 42.67 -12.31
C SER A 868 -24.89 41.72 -11.15
N SER A 869 -24.81 42.28 -9.93
CA SER A 869 -25.71 42.02 -8.80
C SER A 869 -26.26 40.59 -8.67
N VAL A 870 -25.56 39.75 -7.90
CA VAL A 870 -26.23 38.74 -7.07
C VAL A 870 -25.70 38.90 -5.67
N ASN A 871 -26.60 39.27 -4.77
CA ASN A 871 -26.42 39.33 -3.33
C ASN A 871 -25.73 38.05 -2.82
N GLN A 872 -24.41 38.07 -2.68
CA GLN A 872 -23.82 37.37 -1.57
C GLN A 872 -24.17 38.20 -0.35
N ASN A 873 -25.02 37.65 0.51
CA ASN A 873 -25.02 38.00 1.92
C ASN A 873 -23.62 37.64 2.47
N THR A 874 -22.61 38.44 2.15
CA THR A 874 -21.49 38.63 3.05
C THR A 874 -22.06 39.51 4.15
N SER A 875 -22.68 38.90 5.15
CA SER A 875 -22.52 39.44 6.48
C SER A 875 -21.01 39.59 6.67
N ALA A 876 -20.50 40.80 6.47
CA ALA A 876 -19.18 41.18 6.92
C ALA A 876 -19.23 40.94 8.42
N ALA A 877 -18.77 39.76 8.83
CA ALA A 877 -18.66 39.42 10.22
C ALA A 877 -17.77 40.51 10.82
N ILE A 878 -18.29 41.19 11.83
CA ILE A 878 -17.55 42.16 12.63
C ILE A 878 -16.37 41.36 13.21
N SER A 879 -15.19 41.51 12.62
CA SER A 879 -14.14 40.49 12.76
C SER A 879 -13.03 41.01 13.68
N PHE A 880 -13.22 40.74 14.97
CA PHE A 880 -12.23 40.94 16.01
C PHE A 880 -11.12 39.88 15.89
N GLN A 881 -9.89 40.24 16.24
CA GLN A 881 -8.80 39.30 16.37
C GLN A 881 -9.12 38.33 17.50
N THR A 882 -9.01 37.03 17.24
CA THR A 882 -9.28 35.99 18.22
C THR A 882 -8.07 35.09 18.36
N ILE A 883 -7.59 34.95 19.59
CA ILE A 883 -6.54 34.00 19.96
C ILE A 883 -7.15 32.98 20.90
N VAL A 884 -6.82 31.70 20.71
CA VAL A 884 -7.28 30.65 21.63
C VAL A 884 -6.13 30.21 22.50
N TRP A 885 -6.31 30.38 23.80
CA TRP A 885 -5.41 29.83 24.81
C TRP A 885 -6.04 28.59 25.44
N ASN A 886 -5.48 27.42 25.13
CA ASN A 886 -6.01 26.09 25.49
C ASN A 886 -5.34 25.48 26.73
N ARG A 887 -4.71 26.29 27.61
CA ARG A 887 -3.99 25.78 28.79
C ARG A 887 -4.82 24.79 29.62
N GLU A 888 -6.06 25.14 29.95
CA GLU A 888 -6.93 24.29 30.80
C GLU A 888 -7.24 22.95 30.13
N LYS A 889 -7.45 22.93 28.80
CA LYS A 889 -7.67 21.69 28.03
C LYS A 889 -6.51 20.71 28.20
N TYR A 890 -5.26 21.19 28.10
CA TYR A 890 -4.07 20.34 28.23
C TYR A 890 -3.91 19.81 29.65
N LEU A 891 -4.00 20.71 30.65
CA LEU A 891 -3.86 20.31 32.05
C LEU A 891 -4.99 19.38 32.51
N LEU A 892 -6.23 19.59 32.06
CA LEU A 892 -7.37 18.73 32.41
C LEU A 892 -7.21 17.33 31.83
N SER A 893 -6.69 17.21 30.61
CA SER A 893 -6.47 15.92 29.96
C SER A 893 -5.39 15.09 30.66
N ASP A 894 -4.31 15.74 31.11
CA ASP A 894 -3.25 15.07 31.89
C ASP A 894 -3.72 14.73 33.30
N PHE A 895 -4.48 15.64 33.94
CA PHE A 895 -5.13 15.39 35.22
C PHE A 895 -6.04 14.14 35.15
N GLN A 896 -6.87 14.04 34.12
CA GLN A 896 -7.78 12.91 33.94
C GLN A 896 -7.01 11.61 33.70
N LEU A 897 -5.97 11.64 32.88
CA LEU A 897 -5.10 10.49 32.63
C LEU A 897 -4.50 9.91 33.92
N MET A 898 -4.01 10.78 34.83
CA MET A 898 -3.44 10.32 36.11
C MET A 898 -4.49 9.70 37.03
N LYS A 899 -5.72 10.22 37.03
CA LYS A 899 -6.82 9.65 37.80
C LYS A 899 -7.28 8.31 37.23
N ASP A 900 -7.35 8.20 35.92
CA ASP A 900 -7.74 6.98 35.23
C ASP A 900 -6.68 5.89 35.44
N PHE A 901 -5.39 6.23 35.38
CA PHE A 901 -4.30 5.34 35.75
C PHE A 901 -4.44 4.83 37.19
N ALA A 902 -4.65 5.72 38.15
CA ALA A 902 -4.80 5.33 39.54
C ALA A 902 -6.03 4.44 39.77
N ALA A 903 -7.13 4.70 39.07
CA ALA A 903 -8.33 3.85 39.11
C ALA A 903 -8.06 2.47 38.50
N ALA A 904 -7.39 2.41 37.34
CA ALA A 904 -7.05 1.19 36.64
C ALA A 904 -6.12 0.28 37.45
N VAL A 905 -5.10 0.85 38.11
CA VAL A 905 -4.21 0.08 39.00
C VAL A 905 -4.99 -0.59 40.13
N VAL A 906 -5.88 0.15 40.80
CA VAL A 906 -6.71 -0.40 41.90
C VAL A 906 -7.68 -1.47 41.39
N SER A 907 -8.30 -1.24 40.22
CA SER A 907 -9.22 -2.20 39.60
C SER A 907 -8.52 -3.50 39.22
N ASN A 908 -7.38 -3.40 38.53
CA ASN A 908 -6.62 -4.55 38.06
C ASN A 908 -5.97 -5.33 39.22
N ALA A 909 -5.53 -4.65 40.28
CA ALA A 909 -5.05 -5.32 41.49
C ALA A 909 -6.17 -6.15 42.15
N GLY A 910 -7.41 -5.66 42.12
CA GLY A 910 -8.57 -6.35 42.67
C GLY A 910 -8.85 -7.73 42.07
N ALA A 911 -8.48 -7.95 40.81
CA ALA A 911 -8.63 -9.23 40.12
C ALA A 911 -7.81 -10.36 40.76
N PHE A 912 -6.77 -10.02 41.52
CA PHE A 912 -5.84 -10.96 42.14
C PHE A 912 -6.01 -11.09 43.66
N ASN A 913 -7.00 -10.43 44.25
CA ASN A 913 -7.20 -10.41 45.72
C ASN A 913 -7.42 -11.79 46.35
N ASN A 914 -7.95 -12.75 45.59
CA ASN A 914 -8.22 -14.12 46.07
C ASN A 914 -7.09 -15.10 45.71
N TRP A 915 -6.01 -14.64 45.08
CA TRP A 915 -4.89 -15.46 44.67
C TRP A 915 -3.77 -15.38 45.70
N SER A 916 -3.00 -16.46 45.87
CA SER A 916 -1.83 -16.42 46.73
C SER A 916 -0.73 -15.55 46.11
N ALA A 917 0.04 -14.84 46.94
CA ALA A 917 1.14 -13.98 46.52
C ALA A 917 2.09 -14.68 45.51
N ILE A 918 2.50 -15.91 45.83
CA ILE A 918 3.40 -16.73 45.01
C ILE A 918 2.76 -17.11 43.67
N TYR A 919 1.46 -17.42 43.65
CA TYR A 919 0.76 -17.76 42.41
C TYR A 919 0.61 -16.54 41.49
N THR A 920 0.22 -15.40 42.05
CA THR A 920 0.06 -14.14 41.30
C THR A 920 1.39 -13.65 40.71
N GLU A 921 2.47 -13.68 41.48
CA GLU A 921 3.81 -13.29 41.01
C GLU A 921 4.29 -14.20 39.87
N ASN A 922 4.12 -15.51 39.99
CA ASN A 922 4.49 -16.46 38.92
C ASN A 922 3.61 -16.34 37.67
N TYR A 923 2.31 -16.10 37.85
CA TYR A 923 1.37 -15.94 36.74
C TYR A 923 1.68 -14.67 35.94
N LEU A 924 1.78 -13.53 36.61
CA LEU A 924 2.14 -12.25 35.99
C LEU A 924 3.57 -12.28 35.43
N GLY A 925 4.49 -12.99 36.09
CA GLY A 925 5.86 -13.20 35.64
C GLY A 925 5.99 -13.92 34.29
N LYS A 926 4.99 -14.72 33.90
CA LYS A 926 4.92 -15.44 32.62
C LYS A 926 4.23 -14.66 31.51
N MET A 927 3.59 -13.54 31.82
CA MET A 927 2.90 -12.71 30.82
C MET A 927 3.91 -11.81 30.10
N SER A 928 3.88 -11.83 28.77
CA SER A 928 4.67 -10.97 27.90
C SER A 928 3.91 -9.69 27.55
N GLY A 929 4.66 -8.65 27.15
CA GLY A 929 4.09 -7.35 26.77
C GLY A 929 3.76 -6.44 27.96
N ASN A 930 3.10 -5.32 27.64
CA ASN A 930 2.74 -4.30 28.62
C ASN A 930 1.24 -4.35 28.94
N ILE A 931 0.89 -4.17 30.21
CA ILE A 931 -0.45 -3.74 30.62
C ILE A 931 -0.58 -2.25 30.33
N GLU A 932 -1.62 -1.86 29.61
CA GLU A 932 -2.04 -0.47 29.44
C GLU A 932 -3.06 -0.11 30.52
N PHE A 933 -2.88 1.03 31.17
CA PHE A 933 -3.76 1.46 32.25
C PHE A 933 -4.73 2.55 31.84
N ALA A 934 -4.24 3.57 31.16
CA ALA A 934 -5.02 4.73 30.78
C ALA A 934 -4.40 5.41 29.56
N SER A 935 -5.26 6.01 28.75
CA SER A 935 -4.88 6.88 27.65
C SER A 935 -5.85 8.05 27.55
N ASN A 936 -5.47 9.12 26.86
CA ASN A 936 -6.35 10.26 26.60
C ASN A 936 -6.33 10.68 25.12
N SER A 937 -7.29 11.52 24.74
CA SER A 937 -7.45 12.01 23.36
C SER A 937 -6.32 12.92 22.85
N LEU A 938 -5.33 13.25 23.68
CA LEU A 938 -4.14 14.01 23.28
C LEU A 938 -2.98 13.08 22.89
N GLY A 939 -3.20 11.76 22.88
CA GLY A 939 -2.18 10.76 22.58
C GLY A 939 -1.28 10.43 23.78
N ALA A 940 -1.70 10.78 24.99
CA ALA A 940 -1.02 10.35 26.21
C ALA A 940 -1.39 8.90 26.55
N SER A 941 -0.45 8.13 27.10
CA SER A 941 -0.67 6.76 27.55
C SER A 941 0.22 6.38 28.73
N ILE A 942 -0.30 5.56 29.64
CA ILE A 942 0.48 4.94 30.72
C ILE A 942 0.40 3.42 30.61
N SER A 943 1.56 2.78 30.57
CA SER A 943 1.70 1.33 30.48
C SER A 943 2.81 0.80 31.39
N MET A 944 2.85 -0.51 31.63
CA MET A 944 4.02 -1.16 32.24
C MET A 944 4.10 -2.63 31.83
N PRO A 945 5.27 -3.29 31.91
CA PRO A 945 5.36 -4.73 31.68
C PRO A 945 4.49 -5.53 32.66
N TRP A 946 3.76 -6.53 32.15
CA TRP A 946 2.89 -7.38 32.99
C TRP A 946 3.64 -8.04 34.15
N ASN A 947 4.86 -8.51 33.90
CA ASN A 947 5.74 -9.12 34.90
C ASN A 947 6.24 -8.15 35.99
N LYS A 948 5.97 -6.84 35.85
CA LYS A 948 6.26 -5.83 36.87
C LYS A 948 5.02 -5.37 37.63
N PHE A 949 3.82 -5.69 37.16
CA PHE A 949 2.57 -5.20 37.74
C PHE A 949 2.34 -5.68 39.18
N TYR A 950 2.64 -6.95 39.48
CA TYR A 950 2.55 -7.52 40.84
C TYR A 950 3.19 -6.61 41.90
N TYR A 951 4.37 -6.11 41.57
CA TYR A 951 5.19 -5.33 42.45
C TYR A 951 4.72 -3.87 42.60
N LEU A 952 3.87 -3.36 41.70
CA LEU A 952 3.28 -2.02 41.80
C LEU A 952 2.21 -1.99 42.90
N PHE A 953 1.35 -3.01 42.98
CA PHE A 953 0.21 -3.00 43.89
C PHE A 953 0.44 -3.69 45.24
N THR A 954 1.57 -4.38 45.42
CA THR A 954 1.94 -5.06 46.68
C THR A 954 2.80 -4.20 47.61
N ASP A 955 3.44 -3.15 47.10
CA ASP A 955 4.29 -2.25 47.87
C ASP A 955 3.49 -1.02 48.33
N ALA A 956 3.37 -0.87 49.65
CA ALA A 956 2.57 0.17 50.29
C ALA A 956 3.00 1.59 49.88
N LYS A 957 4.29 1.82 49.58
CA LYS A 957 4.79 3.12 49.14
C LYS A 957 4.12 3.56 47.84
N TYR A 958 4.01 2.66 46.87
CA TYR A 958 3.42 2.94 45.56
C TYR A 958 1.89 3.01 45.65
N MET A 959 1.26 2.12 46.42
CA MET A 959 -0.19 2.15 46.58
C MET A 959 -0.70 3.40 47.31
N ASN A 960 0.05 3.96 48.27
CA ASN A 960 -0.29 5.24 48.88
C ASN A 960 -0.24 6.41 47.87
N SER A 961 0.69 6.34 46.91
CA SER A 961 0.80 7.32 45.83
C SER A 961 -0.37 7.17 44.85
N ILE A 962 -0.73 5.95 44.47
CA ILE A 962 -1.92 5.63 43.64
C ILE A 962 -3.22 6.14 44.30
N ILE A 963 -3.39 5.92 45.60
CA ILE A 963 -4.58 6.37 46.33
C ILE A 963 -4.65 7.91 46.36
N SER A 964 -3.50 8.59 46.46
CA SER A 964 -3.42 10.06 46.42
C SER A 964 -3.78 10.61 45.04
N LEU A 965 -3.29 9.99 43.96
CA LEU A 965 -3.66 10.34 42.58
C LEU A 965 -5.15 10.13 42.31
N LYS A 966 -5.76 9.07 42.83
CA LYS A 966 -7.21 8.82 42.69
C LYS A 966 -8.07 9.93 43.31
N LYS A 967 -7.58 10.59 44.37
CA LYS A 967 -8.29 11.65 45.12
C LYS A 967 -8.00 13.07 44.61
N LEU A 968 -7.26 13.22 43.52
CA LEU A 968 -6.87 14.53 43.02
C LEU A 968 -8.08 15.32 42.49
N VAL A 969 -8.06 16.64 42.71
CA VAL A 969 -9.10 17.61 42.29
C VAL A 969 -8.48 18.63 41.34
N PHE A 970 -9.19 18.97 40.27
CA PHE A 970 -8.77 19.97 39.28
C PHE A 970 -9.39 21.33 39.61
N THR A 971 -8.56 22.37 39.79
CA THR A 971 -8.96 23.78 39.93
C THR A 971 -8.68 24.61 38.66
N SER A 972 -9.71 25.15 38.01
CA SER A 972 -9.54 26.07 36.87
C SER A 972 -8.63 27.25 37.19
N TYR A 973 -8.00 27.84 36.18
CA TYR A 973 -7.13 28.98 36.37
C TYR A 973 -7.91 30.16 36.96
N PRO A 974 -7.38 30.89 37.95
CA PRO A 974 -8.13 31.97 38.57
C PRO A 974 -8.23 33.18 37.63
N LYS A 975 -9.40 33.82 37.65
CA LYS A 975 -9.68 35.08 36.96
C LYS A 975 -8.70 36.19 37.36
N GLY A 976 -8.44 37.10 36.43
CA GLY A 976 -7.59 38.27 36.64
C GLY A 976 -6.73 38.64 35.42
N ASP A 977 -5.97 39.71 35.57
CA ASP A 977 -5.16 40.26 34.48
C ASP A 977 -3.94 39.38 34.16
N ARG A 978 -3.64 39.23 32.88
CA ARG A 978 -2.51 38.44 32.38
C ARG A 978 -1.84 39.12 31.20
N ASN A 979 -0.53 38.95 31.09
CA ASN A 979 0.25 39.51 29.99
C ASN A 979 0.47 38.47 28.90
N MET A 980 -0.04 38.78 27.72
CA MET A 980 0.26 38.13 26.46
C MET A 980 1.47 38.83 25.82
N GLN A 981 2.53 38.07 25.59
CA GLN A 981 3.77 38.52 24.98
C GLN A 981 3.75 38.18 23.48
N PHE A 982 3.83 39.19 22.64
CA PHE A 982 4.02 39.06 21.20
C PHE A 982 5.49 39.31 20.88
N SER A 983 6.13 38.40 20.17
CA SER A 983 7.50 38.56 19.69
C SER A 983 7.50 38.42 18.17
N TYR A 984 8.12 39.37 17.47
CA TYR A 984 8.30 39.27 16.02
C TYR A 984 9.70 38.73 15.72
N LYS A 985 9.83 37.72 14.86
CA LYS A 985 11.12 37.11 14.51
C LYS A 985 11.12 36.61 13.07
N ALA A 986 12.16 36.94 12.32
CA ALA A 986 12.41 36.36 11.00
C ALA A 986 13.72 35.56 11.03
N GLY A 987 13.63 34.22 11.05
CA GLY A 987 14.81 33.35 11.13
C GLY A 987 15.63 33.60 12.41
N ASN A 988 16.87 34.08 12.26
CA ASN A 988 17.75 34.48 13.37
C ASN A 988 17.73 35.98 13.67
N VAL A 989 16.84 36.75 13.05
CA VAL A 989 16.71 38.19 13.27
C VAL A 989 15.58 38.43 14.31
N PRO A 990 15.90 38.74 15.57
CA PRO A 990 14.90 39.01 16.60
C PRO A 990 14.37 40.44 16.50
N GLY A 991 13.06 40.59 16.70
CA GLY A 991 12.37 41.86 16.88
C GLY A 991 12.05 42.15 18.34
N ASN A 992 11.21 43.16 18.54
CA ASN A 992 10.81 43.55 19.88
C ASN A 992 9.77 42.58 20.48
N VAL A 993 9.79 42.45 21.80
CA VAL A 993 8.75 41.75 22.56
C VAL A 993 7.77 42.79 23.11
N ILE A 994 6.49 42.64 22.78
CA ILE A 994 5.41 43.57 23.13
C ILE A 994 4.45 42.84 24.07
N ASN A 995 4.11 43.46 25.20
CA ASN A 995 3.15 42.90 26.15
C ASN A 995 1.77 43.53 25.96
N LYS A 996 0.74 42.70 25.88
CA LYS A 996 -0.67 43.11 25.97
C LYS A 996 -1.31 42.45 27.16
N THR A 997 -1.94 43.26 28.01
CA THR A 997 -2.69 42.75 29.15
C THR A 997 -4.10 42.39 28.70
N PHE A 998 -4.58 41.23 29.13
CA PHE A 998 -5.98 40.84 29.00
C PHE A 998 -6.56 40.48 30.37
N SER A 999 -7.84 40.77 30.56
CA SER A 999 -8.60 40.37 31.75
C SER A 999 -9.42 39.12 31.45
N TYR A 1000 -9.26 38.07 32.27
CA TYR A 1000 -9.99 36.80 32.24
C TYR A 1000 -10.99 36.68 33.39
#